data_AF-U1MW75-F1
#
_entry.id   AF-U1MW75-F1
#
_cell.length_a   1.000
_cell.length_b   1.000
_cell.length_c   1.000
_cell.angle_alpha   90.00
_cell.angle_beta   90.00
_cell.angle_gamma   90.00
#
_symmetry.space_group_name_H-M   'P 1'
#
loop_
_entity.id
_entity.type
_entity.pdbx_description
1 polymer ?
#
loop_
_entity_poly.entity_id
_entity_poly.type
_entity_poly.pdbx_seq_one_letter_code
_entity_poly.pdbx_strand_id
1 'polypeptide(L)'
;MRPEETWEHLTNLSNEDISFSYEDVNRMIAFNPTEQVLYMQSLFLPMAFRWMRDLSNFYSYTSIPKSYYEAHSIQYGWKALKTKYNLSMKNYREGVRFLEICENVTKRDITKKEANEALNILMQLGQSWVLDFGNTSEQESKETIAITGLETTTAEVIDSKELTKVNQHEGNSVDIQEEVAEHDSLIYETVEKDKETDTVKENIILMTQELNTEQERIMITPLKEQINPFVDFMHQYDLTTADYSKIFDEHTKKIEYSIDTNINQKIIDELSTSPRSIIITGNAGDGKTRICRNVYDQLVETEFEGWPESGIEEITYNDYTIRIIKDLSELRDEIIVSELKKMQETLQETEPKLYFLIAANEGKLTHTLVKYPELKSLKDIIIPQFMSPNKEFKEAEHVKVYNLLYASSSVYAEKIIEGWNEEENWSICGECSSRHKCIINDNHIAMSNKTTRNRMMRMYKSLDMNGKHMTMRELLIHLAYTQTGGMTCRTVHEASQSEEIEELAKKSYYENFFGNNLRPEVFEEISGIQEFKSLDPGYISDSLIDDFLLNGDLSSQEKTRDSHTMLFKKGIDVENGAYYEEVKMYRSNINGDNVNGVELMSKWFPRLRRKYYFESKDNKKVEQLIPYRHRHEFIGILHKGKIEHSTKIKLVDGLNTFFAKRMVHSPSHQLYVASDSLLVHQIIGLDQINFVVQEKNEDIDQTSTTLTLSINEIELEVNLVTFEYLMRLSNGGMLNVLREHVEILLNSFRNRLIPLKKQDEEILQILKFDYTQGAFILETIEIKPPYVDTDEEVDEDEDY
;
A
#
# COMPACT_ATOMS: atom_id res chain seq x y z
N MET A 1 41.86 29.50 -1.98
CA MET A 1 40.86 30.54 -2.32
C MET A 1 40.56 31.34 -1.07
N ARG A 2 40.34 32.64 -1.19
CA ARG A 2 39.82 33.47 -0.09
C ARG A 2 38.33 33.17 0.11
N PRO A 3 37.79 33.32 1.33
CA PRO A 3 36.36 33.16 1.58
C PRO A 3 35.51 34.05 0.67
N GLU A 4 35.93 35.30 0.48
CA GLU A 4 35.22 36.31 -0.31
C GLU A 4 35.10 35.88 -1.79
N GLU A 5 36.17 35.32 -2.37
CA GLU A 5 36.19 34.76 -3.74
C GLU A 5 35.23 33.57 -3.88
N THR A 6 35.13 32.73 -2.86
CA THR A 6 34.20 31.58 -2.87
C THR A 6 32.76 32.06 -2.82
N TRP A 7 32.49 33.05 -1.97
CA TRP A 7 31.16 33.61 -1.78
C TRP A 7 30.66 34.29 -3.05
N GLU A 8 31.53 35.05 -3.73
CA GLU A 8 31.23 35.69 -5.02
C GLU A 8 30.80 34.66 -6.08
N HIS A 9 31.50 33.52 -6.18
CA HIS A 9 31.08 32.42 -7.06
C HIS A 9 29.71 31.84 -6.70
N LEU A 10 29.38 31.72 -5.41
CA LEU A 10 28.08 31.21 -4.96
C LEU A 10 26.94 32.21 -5.19
N THR A 11 27.17 33.51 -4.93
CA THR A 11 26.16 34.54 -5.19
C THR A 11 25.89 34.74 -6.68
N ASN A 12 26.91 34.60 -7.54
CA ASN A 12 26.76 34.72 -8.99
C ASN A 12 26.00 33.54 -9.63
N LEU A 13 25.74 32.46 -8.89
CA LEU A 13 24.85 31.36 -9.31
C LEU A 13 23.38 31.60 -8.94
N SER A 14 23.10 32.56 -8.05
CA SER A 14 21.75 32.88 -7.58
C SER A 14 21.10 33.94 -8.46
N ASN A 15 19.80 33.78 -8.71
CA ASN A 15 18.97 34.76 -9.41
C ASN A 15 18.20 35.67 -8.43
N GLU A 16 18.68 35.81 -7.19
CA GLU A 16 18.01 36.65 -6.18
C GLU A 16 18.29 38.15 -6.39
N ASP A 17 17.25 38.97 -6.27
CA ASP A 17 17.31 40.43 -6.41
C ASP A 17 18.14 41.13 -5.31
N ILE A 18 18.48 40.41 -4.22
CA ILE A 18 19.19 40.93 -3.05
C ILE A 18 20.31 39.95 -2.68
N SER A 19 21.56 40.34 -2.89
CA SER A 19 22.74 39.57 -2.47
C SER A 19 23.42 40.20 -1.25
N PHE A 20 23.68 39.39 -0.23
CA PHE A 20 24.44 39.78 0.96
C PHE A 20 25.92 39.40 0.81
N SER A 21 26.83 40.25 1.30
CA SER A 21 28.25 39.91 1.35
C SER A 21 28.53 38.82 2.40
N TYR A 22 29.64 38.11 2.25
CA TYR A 22 30.09 37.11 3.23
C TYR A 22 30.21 37.69 4.65
N GLU A 23 30.70 38.93 4.75
CA GLU A 23 30.86 39.59 6.05
C GLU A 23 29.51 40.02 6.65
N ASP A 24 28.54 40.39 5.82
CA ASP A 24 27.18 40.72 6.26
C ASP A 24 26.44 39.49 6.77
N VAL A 25 26.46 38.37 6.04
CA VAL A 25 25.84 37.10 6.51
C VAL A 25 26.47 36.63 7.82
N ASN A 26 27.80 36.67 7.92
CA ASN A 26 28.51 36.30 9.15
C ASN A 26 28.14 37.20 10.35
N ARG A 27 27.85 38.50 10.11
CA ARG A 27 27.30 39.41 11.13
C ARG A 27 25.83 39.11 11.44
N MET A 28 25.00 38.90 10.42
CA MET A 28 23.55 38.68 10.52
C MET A 28 23.18 37.36 11.22
N ILE A 29 24.04 36.34 11.17
CA ILE A 29 23.91 35.10 11.95
C ILE A 29 23.84 35.37 13.48
N ALA A 30 24.33 36.51 13.96
CA ALA A 30 24.17 36.91 15.36
C ALA A 30 22.77 37.43 15.73
N PHE A 31 21.96 37.82 14.72
CA PHE A 31 20.68 38.50 14.91
C PHE A 31 19.48 37.64 14.47
N ASN A 32 19.56 36.98 13.30
CA ASN A 32 18.52 36.08 12.81
C ASN A 32 19.09 34.81 12.16
N PRO A 33 19.53 33.81 12.95
CA PRO A 33 20.20 32.61 12.42
C PRO A 33 19.32 31.81 11.43
N THR A 34 18.01 31.76 11.68
CA THR A 34 17.03 31.01 10.87
C THR A 34 16.93 31.58 9.45
N GLU A 35 16.80 32.89 9.31
CA GLU A 35 16.77 33.59 8.01
C GLU A 35 18.07 33.43 7.23
N GLN A 36 19.22 33.46 7.92
CA GLN A 36 20.51 33.25 7.25
C GLN A 36 20.69 31.82 6.72
N VAL A 37 20.10 30.80 7.36
CA VAL A 37 20.11 29.42 6.81
C VAL A 37 19.22 29.31 5.57
N LEU A 38 18.08 30.01 5.51
CA LEU A 38 17.24 30.05 4.31
C LEU A 38 17.97 30.68 3.12
N TYR A 39 18.66 31.82 3.33
CA TYR A 39 19.50 32.44 2.31
C TYR A 39 20.68 31.54 1.91
N MET A 40 21.34 30.87 2.86
CA MET A 40 22.37 29.88 2.52
C MET A 40 21.82 28.70 1.71
N GLN A 41 20.56 28.29 1.95
CA GLN A 41 19.90 27.25 1.18
C GLN A 41 19.62 27.69 -0.27
N SER A 42 19.22 28.95 -0.50
CA SER A 42 19.00 29.47 -1.86
C SER A 42 20.28 29.57 -2.68
N LEU A 43 21.45 29.74 -2.04
CA LEU A 43 22.77 29.61 -2.69
C LEU A 43 23.19 28.14 -2.91
N PHE A 44 22.84 27.23 -2.00
CA PHE A 44 23.20 25.80 -2.08
C PHE A 44 22.53 25.07 -3.26
N LEU A 45 21.24 25.33 -3.50
CA LEU A 45 20.45 24.66 -4.55
C LEU A 45 21.03 24.85 -5.97
N PRO A 46 21.30 26.08 -6.47
CA PRO A 46 21.89 26.28 -7.79
C PRO A 46 23.34 25.77 -7.86
N MET A 47 24.13 25.88 -6.79
CA MET A 47 25.47 25.27 -6.70
C MET A 47 25.39 23.75 -6.87
N ALA A 48 24.47 23.07 -6.19
CA ALA A 48 24.30 21.62 -6.28
C ALA A 48 23.90 21.18 -7.71
N PHE A 49 22.98 21.91 -8.35
CA PHE A 49 22.59 21.66 -9.74
C PHE A 49 23.76 21.89 -10.71
N ARG A 50 24.54 22.95 -10.50
CA ARG A 50 25.69 23.27 -11.35
C ARG A 50 26.80 22.23 -11.22
N TRP A 51 27.14 21.85 -9.99
CA TRP A 51 28.13 20.79 -9.71
C TRP A 51 27.72 19.46 -10.35
N MET A 52 26.42 19.12 -10.37
CA MET A 52 25.93 17.97 -11.11
C MET A 52 26.19 18.10 -12.61
N ARG A 53 25.86 19.23 -13.24
CA ARG A 53 26.12 19.43 -14.68
C ARG A 53 27.61 19.33 -15.01
N ASP A 54 28.47 19.94 -14.19
CA ASP A 54 29.91 19.94 -14.42
C ASP A 54 30.51 18.51 -14.27
N LEU A 55 30.10 17.74 -13.25
CA LEU A 55 30.46 16.33 -13.08
C LEU A 55 29.87 15.43 -14.19
N SER A 56 28.63 15.68 -14.60
CA SER A 56 27.94 14.96 -15.69
C SER A 56 28.71 15.13 -17.00
N ASN A 57 29.16 16.35 -17.30
CA ASN A 57 29.99 16.66 -18.46
C ASN A 57 31.38 16.02 -18.35
N PHE A 58 32.01 16.09 -17.17
CA PHE A 58 33.35 15.54 -16.95
C PHE A 58 33.42 14.01 -17.09
N TYR A 59 32.40 13.29 -16.63
CA TYR A 59 32.31 11.83 -16.70
C TYR A 59 31.47 11.30 -17.87
N SER A 60 30.95 12.16 -18.74
CA SER A 60 30.03 11.81 -19.85
C SER A 60 28.77 11.03 -19.41
N TYR A 61 28.23 11.36 -18.24
CA TYR A 61 26.97 10.79 -17.73
C TYR A 61 25.77 11.62 -18.19
N THR A 62 24.57 11.01 -18.15
CA THR A 62 23.30 11.70 -18.41
C THR A 62 22.92 12.60 -17.23
N SER A 63 22.57 13.86 -17.51
CA SER A 63 22.17 14.82 -16.48
C SER A 63 20.76 14.53 -15.94
N ILE A 64 20.55 14.79 -14.65
CA ILE A 64 19.23 14.69 -14.01
C ILE A 64 18.49 16.04 -14.12
N PRO A 65 17.15 16.06 -14.29
CA PRO A 65 16.37 17.30 -14.38
C PRO A 65 16.58 18.26 -13.20
N LYS A 66 16.49 19.56 -13.47
CA LYS A 66 16.64 20.64 -12.47
C LYS A 66 15.68 20.49 -11.28
N SER A 67 14.51 19.90 -11.49
CA SER A 67 13.51 19.65 -10.45
C SER A 67 13.97 18.74 -9.30
N TYR A 68 15.08 18.02 -9.44
CA TYR A 68 15.73 17.25 -8.36
C TYR A 68 16.64 18.10 -7.45
N TYR A 69 16.82 19.39 -7.79
CA TYR A 69 17.67 20.34 -7.09
C TYR A 69 16.85 21.54 -6.58
N GLU A 70 15.58 21.31 -6.29
CA GLU A 70 14.66 22.27 -5.65
C GLU A 70 14.54 21.94 -4.15
N ALA A 71 14.08 22.89 -3.34
CA ALA A 71 14.12 22.77 -1.87
C ALA A 71 13.42 21.52 -1.32
N HIS A 72 12.36 21.03 -1.97
CA HIS A 72 11.58 19.86 -1.56
C HIS A 72 12.16 18.51 -2.05
N SER A 73 13.09 18.53 -3.01
CA SER A 73 13.59 17.35 -3.73
C SER A 73 15.11 17.17 -3.67
N ILE A 74 15.85 18.20 -3.22
CA ILE A 74 17.32 18.27 -3.18
C ILE A 74 18.00 17.06 -2.53
N GLN A 75 17.36 16.40 -1.55
CA GLN A 75 17.86 15.15 -0.95
C GLN A 75 18.13 14.06 -2.01
N TYR A 76 17.31 13.97 -3.05
CA TYR A 76 17.46 13.01 -4.14
C TYR A 76 18.55 13.43 -5.13
N GLY A 77 18.61 14.71 -5.50
CA GLY A 77 19.69 15.26 -6.34
C GLY A 77 21.07 15.15 -5.67
N TRP A 78 21.18 15.48 -4.39
CA TRP A 78 22.42 15.38 -3.63
C TRP A 78 22.86 13.92 -3.42
N LYS A 79 21.92 12.98 -3.25
CA LYS A 79 22.22 11.53 -3.25
C LYS A 79 22.76 11.09 -4.62
N ALA A 80 22.16 11.55 -5.72
CA ALA A 80 22.62 11.23 -7.07
C ALA A 80 24.05 11.72 -7.35
N LEU A 81 24.46 12.89 -6.84
CA LEU A 81 25.85 13.36 -6.90
C LEU A 81 26.85 12.31 -6.37
N LYS A 82 26.52 11.63 -5.27
CA LYS A 82 27.37 10.54 -4.73
C LYS A 82 27.27 9.25 -5.52
N THR A 83 26.06 8.80 -5.87
CA THR A 83 25.82 7.45 -6.42
C THR A 83 26.00 7.35 -7.92
N LYS A 84 25.80 8.44 -8.67
CA LYS A 84 25.91 8.48 -10.13
C LYS A 84 27.10 9.33 -10.62
N TYR A 85 27.40 10.44 -9.95
CA TYR A 85 28.41 11.40 -10.42
C TYR A 85 29.73 11.38 -9.63
N ASN A 86 30.00 10.30 -8.89
CA ASN A 86 31.26 10.06 -8.17
C ASN A 86 31.72 11.16 -7.18
N LEU A 87 30.81 12.00 -6.66
CA LEU A 87 31.14 13.01 -5.65
C LEU A 87 31.90 12.36 -4.47
N SER A 88 32.90 13.07 -3.93
CA SER A 88 33.72 12.56 -2.83
C SER A 88 32.87 12.28 -1.59
N MET A 89 33.21 11.21 -0.84
CA MET A 89 32.46 10.84 0.37
C MET A 89 32.52 11.94 1.45
N LYS A 90 33.57 12.77 1.44
CA LYS A 90 33.67 13.97 2.28
C LYS A 90 32.56 14.96 1.89
N ASN A 91 32.57 15.45 0.66
CA ASN A 91 31.64 16.48 0.19
C ASN A 91 30.20 16.01 0.27
N TYR A 92 29.94 14.73 0.00
CA TYR A 92 28.61 14.16 0.17
C TYR A 92 28.11 14.28 1.63
N ARG A 93 28.92 13.86 2.62
CA ARG A 93 28.57 13.95 4.05
C ARG A 93 28.35 15.38 4.52
N GLU A 94 29.22 16.30 4.11
CA GLU A 94 29.07 17.73 4.42
C GLU A 94 27.73 18.26 3.87
N GLY A 95 27.38 17.98 2.62
CA GLY A 95 26.10 18.44 2.06
C GLY A 95 24.86 17.75 2.65
N VAL A 96 24.94 16.47 3.06
CA VAL A 96 23.87 15.84 3.85
C VAL A 96 23.69 16.59 5.18
N ARG A 97 24.80 16.93 5.85
CA ARG A 97 24.77 17.68 7.11
C ARG A 97 24.22 19.10 6.94
N PHE A 98 24.47 19.75 5.81
CA PHE A 98 23.85 21.02 5.45
C PHE A 98 22.32 20.91 5.32
N LEU A 99 21.84 19.88 4.63
CA LEU A 99 20.41 19.63 4.43
C LEU A 99 19.69 19.29 5.75
N GLU A 100 20.32 18.54 6.66
CA GLU A 100 19.80 18.33 8.02
C GLU A 100 19.57 19.65 8.77
N ILE A 101 20.47 20.64 8.62
CA ILE A 101 20.31 21.95 9.26
C ILE A 101 19.18 22.73 8.59
N CYS A 102 19.04 22.66 7.26
CA CYS A 102 17.93 23.28 6.53
C CYS A 102 16.57 22.69 6.92
N GLU A 103 16.45 21.37 7.07
CA GLU A 103 15.23 20.71 7.55
C GLU A 103 14.79 21.18 8.94
N ASN A 104 15.73 21.54 9.81
CA ASN A 104 15.40 22.01 11.14
C ASN A 104 14.69 23.37 11.12
N VAL A 105 14.89 24.20 10.10
CA VAL A 105 14.23 25.51 9.93
C VAL A 105 12.71 25.40 9.93
N THR A 106 12.16 24.34 9.32
CA THR A 106 10.71 24.13 9.26
C THR A 106 10.12 23.55 10.55
N LYS A 107 10.99 23.07 11.46
CA LYS A 107 10.62 22.35 12.69
C LYS A 107 10.83 23.21 13.95
N ARG A 108 11.80 24.15 13.94
CA ARG A 108 12.12 25.07 15.03
C ARG A 108 13.07 26.18 14.57
N ASP A 109 13.29 27.18 15.44
CA ASP A 109 14.37 28.14 15.26
C ASP A 109 15.76 27.48 15.25
N ILE A 110 16.62 28.03 14.40
CA ILE A 110 18.02 27.62 14.25
C ILE A 110 18.87 28.34 15.30
N THR A 111 19.77 27.62 15.95
CA THR A 111 20.72 28.23 16.88
C THR A 111 21.85 28.93 16.13
N LYS A 112 22.44 29.98 16.73
CA LYS A 112 23.64 30.63 16.19
C LYS A 112 24.77 29.64 15.87
N LYS A 113 24.91 28.55 16.64
CA LYS A 113 25.91 27.50 16.39
C LYS A 113 25.63 26.76 15.08
N GLU A 114 24.39 26.34 14.86
CA GLU A 114 23.96 25.61 13.66
C GLU A 114 24.04 26.48 12.40
N ALA A 115 23.70 27.77 12.48
CA ALA A 115 23.88 28.69 11.36
C ALA A 115 25.37 28.93 11.01
N ASN A 116 26.25 29.00 12.01
CA ASN A 116 27.71 29.03 11.76
C ASN A 116 28.21 27.70 11.18
N GLU A 117 27.65 26.56 11.58
CA GLU A 117 27.96 25.24 11.03
C GLU A 117 27.56 25.17 9.54
N ALA A 118 26.32 25.58 9.20
CA ALA A 118 25.84 25.66 7.83
C ALA A 118 26.69 26.57 6.94
N LEU A 119 27.10 27.75 7.44
CA LEU A 119 27.99 28.67 6.70
C LEU A 119 29.35 28.01 6.40
N ASN A 120 29.98 27.38 7.39
CA ASN A 120 31.26 26.70 7.19
C ASN A 120 31.15 25.52 6.21
N ILE A 121 30.04 24.80 6.22
CA ILE A 121 29.77 23.69 5.29
C ILE A 121 29.60 24.21 3.86
N LEU A 122 28.71 25.19 3.65
CA LEU A 122 28.47 25.79 2.33
C LEU A 122 29.77 26.33 1.72
N MET A 123 30.60 26.98 2.53
CA MET A 123 31.92 27.48 2.13
C MET A 123 32.89 26.37 1.72
N GLN A 124 32.94 25.25 2.45
CA GLN A 124 33.78 24.11 2.08
C GLN A 124 33.32 23.42 0.80
N LEU A 125 32.00 23.35 0.58
CA LEU A 125 31.41 22.78 -0.62
C LEU A 125 31.64 23.66 -1.84
N GLY A 126 31.40 24.97 -1.73
CA GLY A 126 31.72 25.95 -2.77
C GLY A 126 33.21 25.97 -3.12
N GLN A 127 34.10 25.91 -2.13
CA GLN A 127 35.55 25.80 -2.38
C GLN A 127 35.92 24.50 -3.11
N SER A 128 35.29 23.39 -2.76
CA SER A 128 35.54 22.10 -3.42
C SER A 128 35.04 22.13 -4.87
N TRP A 129 33.82 22.61 -5.11
CA TRP A 129 33.28 22.75 -6.47
C TRP A 129 34.14 23.67 -7.35
N VAL A 130 34.60 24.82 -6.84
CA VAL A 130 35.48 25.72 -7.61
C VAL A 130 36.90 25.15 -7.76
N LEU A 131 37.40 24.32 -6.85
CA LEU A 131 38.65 23.58 -7.07
C LEU A 131 38.50 22.48 -8.12
N ASP A 132 37.35 21.81 -8.17
CA ASP A 132 37.05 20.77 -9.15
C ASP A 132 36.78 21.36 -10.56
N PHE A 133 36.12 22.53 -10.65
CA PHE A 133 35.56 23.07 -11.92
C PHE A 133 35.70 24.59 -12.15
N GLY A 134 36.56 25.30 -11.41
CA GLY A 134 36.59 26.77 -11.35
C GLY A 134 36.89 27.53 -12.65
N ASN A 135 37.41 26.89 -13.69
CA ASN A 135 37.68 27.52 -14.99
C ASN A 135 36.46 27.56 -15.93
N THR A 136 35.35 26.92 -15.57
CA THR A 136 34.19 26.72 -16.49
C THR A 136 33.21 27.90 -16.52
N SER A 137 33.35 28.87 -15.59
CA SER A 137 32.45 30.03 -15.45
C SER A 137 32.74 31.18 -16.42
N GLU A 138 33.95 31.29 -16.98
CA GLU A 138 34.32 32.36 -17.91
C GLU A 138 33.79 32.18 -19.36
N GLN A 139 33.25 31.02 -19.71
CA GLN A 139 32.75 30.74 -21.07
C GLN A 139 31.27 31.12 -21.27
N GLU A 140 30.39 30.83 -20.32
CA GLU A 140 28.94 31.10 -20.46
C GLU A 140 28.57 32.60 -20.44
N SER A 141 29.42 33.45 -19.85
CA SER A 141 29.25 34.91 -19.87
C SER A 141 29.40 35.51 -21.27
N LYS A 142 30.13 34.85 -22.19
CA LYS A 142 30.30 35.31 -23.58
C LYS A 142 29.16 34.91 -24.50
N GLU A 143 28.56 33.73 -24.29
CA GLU A 143 27.41 33.28 -25.09
C GLU A 143 26.13 34.07 -24.74
N THR A 144 25.93 34.41 -23.46
CA THR A 144 24.76 35.18 -23.00
C THR A 144 24.71 36.61 -23.58
N ILE A 145 25.87 37.22 -23.85
CA ILE A 145 25.97 38.56 -24.46
C ILE A 145 25.70 38.53 -25.98
N ALA A 146 25.97 37.40 -26.65
CA ALA A 146 25.71 37.27 -28.08
C ALA A 146 24.22 37.10 -28.40
N ILE A 147 23.45 36.48 -27.50
CA ILE A 147 22.02 36.16 -27.70
C ILE A 147 21.11 37.35 -27.38
N THR A 148 21.53 38.26 -26.50
CA THR A 148 20.73 39.42 -26.05
C THR A 148 20.73 40.62 -27.02
N GLY A 149 21.44 40.54 -28.16
CA GLY A 149 21.59 41.65 -29.12
C GLY A 149 20.58 41.71 -30.27
N LEU A 150 19.65 40.75 -30.40
CA LEU A 150 18.91 40.52 -31.66
C LEU A 150 17.39 40.30 -31.54
N GLU A 151 16.73 40.82 -30.51
CA GLU A 151 15.24 40.84 -30.45
C GLU A 151 14.67 42.24 -30.17
N THR A 152 14.78 43.16 -31.15
CA THR A 152 13.82 44.27 -31.30
C THR A 152 13.75 44.75 -32.76
N THR A 153 12.84 44.18 -33.57
CA THR A 153 11.94 44.93 -34.49
C THR A 153 10.97 44.02 -35.26
N THR A 154 9.69 44.09 -34.86
CA THR A 154 8.50 44.20 -35.73
C THR A 154 8.43 43.43 -37.09
N ALA A 155 7.55 42.43 -37.08
CA ALA A 155 6.34 42.33 -37.92
C ALA A 155 6.42 42.04 -39.45
N GLU A 156 5.28 41.49 -39.89
CA GLU A 156 4.75 41.37 -41.27
C GLU A 156 5.14 40.17 -42.17
N VAL A 157 4.16 39.25 -42.28
CA VAL A 157 3.56 38.64 -43.48
C VAL A 157 4.44 38.20 -44.67
N ILE A 158 4.20 36.95 -45.10
CA ILE A 158 3.99 36.45 -46.48
C ILE A 158 4.64 35.07 -46.68
N ASP A 159 3.81 34.15 -47.20
CA ASP A 159 4.12 32.78 -47.59
C ASP A 159 4.86 32.71 -48.95
N SER A 160 5.37 31.52 -49.25
CA SER A 160 5.66 30.96 -50.57
C SER A 160 7.11 30.93 -51.11
N LYS A 161 7.44 29.69 -51.55
CA LYS A 161 8.20 29.34 -52.76
C LYS A 161 9.73 29.37 -52.81
N GLU A 162 10.25 28.13 -52.85
CA GLU A 162 11.00 27.55 -53.99
C GLU A 162 12.41 28.04 -54.38
N LEU A 163 13.29 27.03 -54.45
CA LEU A 163 14.24 26.74 -55.55
C LEU A 163 15.57 27.54 -55.69
N THR A 164 16.64 26.76 -55.54
CA THR A 164 17.76 26.57 -56.50
C THR A 164 19.01 27.46 -56.54
N LYS A 165 20.17 26.75 -56.46
CA LYS A 165 21.38 26.86 -57.32
C LYS A 165 22.30 28.10 -57.09
N VAL A 166 23.62 28.08 -57.39
CA VAL A 166 24.49 27.07 -58.07
C VAL A 166 25.97 27.16 -57.62
N ASN A 167 26.70 26.07 -57.95
CA ASN A 167 28.16 25.76 -57.92
C ASN A 167 29.20 26.87 -58.20
N GLN A 168 30.45 26.60 -57.77
CA GLN A 168 31.68 26.38 -58.60
C GLN A 168 32.83 25.85 -57.67
N HIS A 169 33.45 24.67 -57.88
CA HIS A 169 34.61 24.31 -58.75
C HIS A 169 35.89 25.16 -58.51
N GLU A 170 37.14 24.65 -58.46
CA GLU A 170 37.81 23.41 -58.90
C GLU A 170 38.74 22.83 -57.77
N GLY A 171 39.46 21.69 -57.83
CA GLY A 171 39.53 20.55 -58.78
C GLY A 171 40.97 20.02 -59.10
N ASN A 172 41.41 18.88 -58.53
CA ASN A 172 42.38 17.85 -59.06
C ASN A 172 42.86 16.88 -57.94
N SER A 173 42.51 15.57 -57.89
CA SER A 173 43.02 14.37 -58.65
C SER A 173 44.34 13.78 -58.06
N VAL A 174 44.58 12.47 -57.83
CA VAL A 174 44.17 11.20 -58.52
C VAL A 174 44.20 9.98 -57.54
N ASP A 175 43.32 8.98 -57.78
CA ASP A 175 43.28 7.49 -57.53
C ASP A 175 44.29 6.81 -56.54
N ILE A 176 44.00 5.67 -55.87
CA ILE A 176 43.56 4.34 -56.38
C ILE A 176 42.76 3.54 -55.32
N GLN A 177 41.90 2.60 -55.77
CA GLN A 177 41.10 1.66 -54.95
C GLN A 177 41.75 0.26 -54.74
N GLU A 178 41.20 -0.45 -53.75
CA GLU A 178 40.86 -1.90 -53.75
C GLU A 178 41.76 -3.01 -53.12
N GLU A 179 41.02 -3.94 -52.50
CA GLU A 179 41.26 -5.36 -52.12
C GLU A 179 42.30 -5.82 -51.05
N VAL A 180 41.74 -6.19 -49.89
CA VAL A 180 41.79 -7.53 -49.23
C VAL A 180 42.87 -8.54 -49.66
N ALA A 181 43.69 -9.01 -48.70
CA ALA A 181 44.14 -10.42 -48.60
C ALA A 181 44.73 -10.75 -47.21
N GLU A 182 44.76 -12.05 -46.90
CA GLU A 182 45.33 -12.68 -45.69
C GLU A 182 46.86 -12.56 -45.60
N HIS A 183 47.45 -12.79 -44.41
CA HIS A 183 48.70 -13.56 -44.36
C HIS A 183 48.97 -14.26 -43.03
N ASP A 184 49.59 -15.43 -43.15
CA ASP A 184 49.83 -16.44 -42.10
C ASP A 184 51.28 -16.43 -41.54
N SER A 185 51.43 -17.06 -40.38
CA SER A 185 52.60 -17.60 -39.64
C SER A 185 54.08 -17.53 -40.11
N LEU A 186 54.98 -17.43 -39.11
CA LEU A 186 56.40 -17.89 -39.11
C LEU A 186 56.79 -18.38 -37.69
N ILE A 187 56.94 -19.69 -37.43
CA ILE A 187 58.18 -20.54 -37.42
C ILE A 187 59.17 -20.32 -36.24
N TYR A 188 59.41 -21.40 -35.47
CA TYR A 188 60.70 -21.97 -34.96
C TYR A 188 60.36 -23.36 -34.31
N GLU A 189 60.77 -24.53 -34.85
CA GLU A 189 61.99 -25.34 -34.52
C GLU A 189 62.13 -25.74 -33.02
N THR A 190 62.44 -26.97 -32.54
CA THR A 190 63.18 -28.15 -33.08
C THR A 190 62.81 -29.55 -32.47
N VAL A 191 62.72 -30.58 -33.32
CA VAL A 191 63.32 -31.96 -33.34
C VAL A 191 63.77 -32.74 -32.05
N GLU A 192 63.27 -34.01 -31.95
CA GLU A 192 63.83 -35.30 -31.40
C GLU A 192 63.72 -35.85 -29.94
N LYS A 193 63.31 -37.14 -29.92
CA LYS A 193 63.75 -38.33 -29.11
C LYS A 193 63.12 -38.75 -27.76
N ASP A 194 62.22 -39.74 -27.88
CA ASP A 194 62.25 -41.11 -27.31
C ASP A 194 62.36 -41.43 -25.79
N LYS A 195 61.34 -42.19 -25.31
CA LYS A 195 61.34 -43.29 -24.30
C LYS A 195 61.61 -42.92 -22.83
N GLU A 196 60.76 -43.25 -21.86
CA GLU A 196 60.39 -44.63 -21.46
C GLU A 196 59.01 -44.77 -20.76
N THR A 197 58.45 -46.00 -20.83
CA THR A 197 57.46 -46.65 -19.92
C THR A 197 56.17 -45.90 -19.58
N ASP A 198 55.01 -46.26 -20.12
CA ASP A 198 54.25 -47.52 -19.97
C ASP A 198 54.07 -48.02 -18.53
N THR A 199 52.81 -47.94 -18.04
CA THR A 199 52.05 -48.90 -17.18
C THR A 199 51.05 -48.26 -16.18
N VAL A 200 50.34 -47.18 -16.55
CA VAL A 200 49.19 -46.68 -15.76
C VAL A 200 47.94 -46.31 -16.60
N LYS A 201 48.02 -46.23 -17.93
CA LYS A 201 46.92 -45.70 -18.78
C LYS A 201 46.01 -46.72 -19.48
N GLU A 202 46.23 -48.02 -19.32
CA GLU A 202 45.40 -49.05 -19.99
C GLU A 202 44.08 -49.40 -19.27
N ASN A 203 43.84 -48.89 -18.05
CA ASN A 203 42.60 -49.15 -17.29
C ASN A 203 41.52 -48.05 -17.42
N ILE A 204 41.62 -47.13 -18.37
CA ILE A 204 40.67 -45.98 -18.51
C ILE A 204 39.98 -45.92 -19.89
N ILE A 205 40.39 -46.71 -20.89
CA ILE A 205 39.88 -46.61 -22.28
C ILE A 205 39.13 -47.90 -22.72
N LEU A 206 38.44 -48.56 -21.78
CA LEU A 206 37.67 -49.79 -22.06
C LEU A 206 36.28 -49.85 -21.37
N MET A 207 35.73 -48.73 -20.90
CA MET A 207 34.37 -48.65 -20.30
C MET A 207 33.54 -47.44 -20.80
N THR A 208 33.75 -47.00 -22.05
CA THR A 208 33.06 -45.81 -22.62
C THR A 208 32.68 -45.96 -24.10
N GLN A 209 32.46 -47.19 -24.60
CA GLN A 209 32.02 -47.45 -25.98
C GLN A 209 30.86 -48.43 -26.15
N GLU A 210 30.11 -48.77 -25.09
CA GLU A 210 28.82 -49.45 -25.20
C GLU A 210 27.74 -48.65 -24.47
N LEU A 211 26.52 -48.61 -25.05
CA LEU A 211 25.37 -47.75 -24.74
C LEU A 211 25.37 -46.35 -25.39
N ASN A 212 25.34 -46.32 -26.73
CA ASN A 212 24.93 -45.12 -27.48
C ASN A 212 24.08 -45.46 -28.71
N THR A 213 23.01 -46.23 -28.49
CA THR A 213 22.00 -46.61 -29.51
C THR A 213 20.61 -46.74 -28.90
N GLU A 214 19.97 -45.59 -28.65
CA GLU A 214 18.53 -45.33 -28.83
C GLU A 214 18.24 -43.89 -28.39
N GLN A 215 18.70 -42.92 -29.20
CA GLN A 215 18.21 -41.55 -29.10
C GLN A 215 17.01 -41.39 -30.03
N GLU A 216 15.82 -41.36 -29.45
CA GLU A 216 14.68 -40.72 -30.10
C GLU A 216 15.10 -39.31 -30.54
N ARG A 217 14.83 -38.97 -31.80
CA ARG A 217 14.98 -37.58 -32.26
C ARG A 217 13.85 -36.74 -31.68
N ILE A 218 13.98 -36.36 -30.41
CA ILE A 218 13.26 -35.22 -29.87
C ILE A 218 13.64 -34.03 -30.74
N MET A 219 12.73 -33.56 -31.58
CA MET A 219 12.87 -32.26 -32.23
C MET A 219 12.79 -31.22 -31.13
N ILE A 220 13.95 -30.77 -30.63
CA ILE A 220 14.04 -29.61 -29.76
C ILE A 220 13.77 -28.39 -30.65
N THR A 221 12.49 -28.09 -30.85
CA THR A 221 12.06 -26.80 -31.38
C THR A 221 12.62 -25.73 -30.44
N PRO A 222 13.42 -24.76 -30.93
CA PRO A 222 13.91 -23.70 -30.06
C PRO A 222 12.71 -22.94 -29.51
N LEU A 223 12.65 -22.82 -28.18
CA LEU A 223 11.60 -22.05 -27.49
C LEU A 223 11.60 -20.63 -28.05
N LYS A 224 10.40 -20.12 -28.37
CA LYS A 224 10.23 -18.78 -28.94
C LYS A 224 9.82 -17.79 -27.86
N GLU A 225 9.98 -16.51 -28.17
CA GLU A 225 9.33 -15.47 -27.39
C GLU A 225 7.82 -15.61 -27.52
N GLN A 226 7.12 -15.49 -26.40
CA GLN A 226 5.67 -15.56 -26.30
C GLN A 226 5.18 -14.31 -25.59
N ILE A 227 4.12 -13.68 -26.11
CA ILE A 227 3.39 -12.60 -25.46
C ILE A 227 2.07 -13.19 -24.96
N ASN A 228 1.83 -13.12 -23.65
CA ASN A 228 0.61 -13.62 -23.07
C ASN A 228 -0.47 -12.52 -23.08
N PRO A 229 -1.59 -12.67 -23.82
CA PRO A 229 -2.67 -11.68 -23.84
C PRO A 229 -3.24 -11.37 -22.45
N PHE A 230 -3.20 -12.32 -21.52
CA PHE A 230 -3.67 -12.11 -20.16
C PHE A 230 -2.80 -11.13 -19.36
N VAL A 231 -1.49 -11.07 -19.66
CA VAL A 231 -0.59 -10.05 -19.07
C VAL A 231 -0.91 -8.66 -19.63
N ASP A 232 -1.20 -8.56 -20.93
CA ASP A 232 -1.64 -7.30 -21.56
C ASP A 232 -3.02 -6.85 -21.05
N PHE A 233 -3.92 -7.79 -20.71
CA PHE A 233 -5.18 -7.50 -20.02
C PHE A 233 -4.94 -6.91 -18.61
N MET A 234 -4.13 -7.57 -17.78
CA MET A 234 -3.83 -7.05 -16.43
C MET A 234 -3.14 -5.68 -16.46
N HIS A 235 -2.30 -5.42 -17.47
CA HIS A 235 -1.64 -4.12 -17.64
C HIS A 235 -2.63 -2.96 -17.93
N GLN A 236 -3.89 -3.22 -18.27
CA GLN A 236 -4.94 -2.20 -18.36
C GLN A 236 -5.30 -1.58 -16.99
N TYR A 237 -4.99 -2.28 -15.89
CA TYR A 237 -5.17 -1.81 -14.52
C TYR A 237 -3.89 -1.24 -13.89
N ASP A 238 -2.83 -1.03 -14.68
CA ASP A 238 -1.56 -0.52 -14.20
C ASP A 238 -1.55 1.01 -14.09
N LEU A 239 -1.60 1.51 -12.85
CA LEU A 239 -1.55 2.95 -12.53
C LEU A 239 -0.21 3.62 -12.88
N THR A 240 0.83 2.87 -13.26
CA THR A 240 2.07 3.49 -13.79
C THR A 240 1.92 3.95 -15.24
N THR A 241 0.82 3.58 -15.91
CA THR A 241 0.47 4.05 -17.25
C THR A 241 -0.37 5.32 -17.20
N ALA A 242 -0.21 6.21 -18.19
CA ALA A 242 -0.85 7.53 -18.20
C ALA A 242 -2.32 7.52 -18.70
N ASP A 243 -2.93 6.34 -18.91
CA ASP A 243 -4.23 6.17 -19.56
C ASP A 243 -5.23 5.42 -18.65
N TYR A 244 -5.66 6.11 -17.60
CA TYR A 244 -6.65 5.59 -16.64
C TYR A 244 -8.04 5.33 -17.23
N SER A 245 -8.32 5.72 -18.48
CA SER A 245 -9.64 5.61 -19.10
C SER A 245 -10.11 4.16 -19.27
N LYS A 246 -9.18 3.21 -19.43
CA LYS A 246 -9.50 1.79 -19.64
C LYS A 246 -9.97 1.04 -18.39
N ILE A 247 -9.85 1.67 -17.22
CA ILE A 247 -10.24 1.11 -15.91
C ILE A 247 -11.77 1.22 -15.67
N PHE A 248 -12.52 1.84 -16.59
CA PHE A 248 -13.97 2.03 -16.51
C PHE A 248 -14.73 1.07 -17.44
N ASP A 249 -15.72 0.34 -16.90
CA ASP A 249 -16.58 -0.60 -17.64
C ASP A 249 -17.30 0.01 -18.86
N GLU A 250 -17.44 1.34 -18.90
CA GLU A 250 -18.08 2.08 -19.98
C GLU A 250 -17.28 2.03 -21.30
N HIS A 251 -16.00 1.64 -21.25
CA HIS A 251 -15.10 1.56 -22.41
C HIS A 251 -14.78 0.12 -22.86
N THR A 252 -15.15 -0.91 -22.10
CA THR A 252 -14.93 -2.32 -22.46
C THR A 252 -16.13 -2.90 -23.20
N LYS A 253 -16.01 -3.07 -24.53
CA LYS A 253 -17.07 -3.65 -25.34
C LYS A 253 -17.39 -5.10 -24.97
N LYS A 254 -16.36 -5.92 -24.77
CA LYS A 254 -16.50 -7.33 -24.43
C LYS A 254 -16.06 -7.58 -23.00
N ILE A 255 -16.81 -8.41 -22.29
CA ILE A 255 -16.43 -8.94 -20.98
C ILE A 255 -15.40 -10.05 -21.22
N GLU A 256 -14.14 -9.78 -20.87
CA GLU A 256 -13.09 -10.80 -20.77
C GLU A 256 -12.72 -10.94 -19.28
N TYR A 257 -12.58 -12.18 -18.82
CA TYR A 257 -12.22 -12.53 -17.42
C TYR A 257 -13.18 -11.95 -16.35
N SER A 258 -14.47 -12.26 -16.46
CA SER A 258 -15.48 -11.92 -15.43
C SER A 258 -15.18 -12.60 -14.09
N ILE A 259 -15.44 -11.87 -12.99
CA ILE A 259 -15.40 -12.42 -11.63
C ILE A 259 -16.83 -12.55 -11.10
N ASP A 260 -17.25 -13.78 -10.82
CA ASP A 260 -18.61 -14.08 -10.39
C ASP A 260 -18.77 -13.87 -8.87
N THR A 261 -19.40 -12.75 -8.50
CA THR A 261 -19.75 -12.45 -7.10
C THR A 261 -21.11 -13.05 -6.75
N ASN A 262 -21.27 -13.51 -5.51
CA ASN A 262 -22.52 -14.12 -5.05
C ASN A 262 -23.62 -13.05 -5.03
N ILE A 263 -23.29 -11.81 -4.67
CA ILE A 263 -24.22 -10.67 -4.71
C ILE A 263 -24.76 -10.39 -6.12
N ASN A 264 -23.92 -10.55 -7.15
CA ASN A 264 -24.33 -10.37 -8.54
C ASN A 264 -25.32 -11.46 -8.95
N GLN A 265 -24.99 -12.73 -8.69
CA GLN A 265 -25.89 -13.86 -8.97
C GLN A 265 -27.21 -13.72 -8.20
N LYS A 266 -27.16 -13.34 -6.92
CA LYS A 266 -28.34 -13.11 -6.08
C LYS A 266 -29.29 -12.07 -6.66
N ILE A 267 -28.75 -10.96 -7.17
CA ILE A 267 -29.54 -9.88 -7.78
C ILE A 267 -30.18 -10.35 -9.10
N ILE A 268 -29.47 -11.14 -9.91
CA ILE A 268 -30.00 -11.74 -11.15
C ILE A 268 -31.11 -12.76 -10.82
N ASP A 269 -30.88 -13.64 -9.85
CA ASP A 269 -31.85 -14.66 -9.41
C ASP A 269 -33.12 -14.03 -8.85
N GLU A 270 -32.99 -12.98 -8.01
CA GLU A 270 -34.16 -12.27 -7.46
C GLU A 270 -34.95 -11.56 -8.56
N LEU A 271 -34.30 -10.83 -9.47
CA LEU A 271 -34.98 -10.12 -10.56
C LEU A 271 -35.64 -11.03 -11.60
N SER A 272 -35.21 -12.30 -11.72
CA SER A 272 -35.73 -13.25 -12.70
C SER A 272 -36.76 -14.23 -12.14
N THR A 273 -36.59 -14.70 -10.89
CA THR A 273 -37.41 -15.78 -10.30
C THR A 273 -38.47 -15.31 -9.31
N SER A 274 -38.21 -14.23 -8.57
CA SER A 274 -39.09 -13.71 -7.53
C SER A 274 -38.95 -12.18 -7.47
N PRO A 275 -39.34 -11.47 -8.55
CA PRO A 275 -38.95 -10.09 -8.79
C PRO A 275 -39.45 -9.17 -7.67
N ARG A 276 -38.53 -8.32 -7.21
CA ARG A 276 -38.75 -7.16 -6.34
C ARG A 276 -37.87 -6.03 -6.82
N SER A 277 -38.17 -4.80 -6.44
CA SER A 277 -37.31 -3.68 -6.83
C SER A 277 -36.03 -3.65 -5.98
N ILE A 278 -34.89 -3.45 -6.63
CA ILE A 278 -33.56 -3.54 -6.04
C ILE A 278 -32.83 -2.20 -6.16
N ILE A 279 -32.19 -1.78 -5.07
CA ILE A 279 -31.27 -0.65 -5.02
C ILE A 279 -29.89 -1.17 -4.65
N ILE A 280 -28.88 -0.86 -5.47
CA ILE A 280 -27.47 -1.12 -5.19
C ILE A 280 -26.80 0.19 -4.77
N THR A 281 -26.22 0.21 -3.57
CA THR A 281 -25.40 1.32 -3.06
C THR A 281 -23.96 0.88 -2.80
N GLY A 282 -23.06 1.85 -2.69
CA GLY A 282 -21.63 1.67 -2.46
C GLY A 282 -20.80 2.83 -3.01
N ASN A 283 -19.48 2.76 -2.84
CA ASN A 283 -18.52 3.75 -3.31
C ASN A 283 -18.34 3.69 -4.84
N ALA A 284 -17.61 4.68 -5.38
CA ALA A 284 -17.20 4.68 -6.78
C ALA A 284 -16.12 3.62 -7.01
N GLY A 285 -16.35 2.69 -7.94
CA GLY A 285 -15.43 1.57 -8.21
C GLY A 285 -15.86 0.22 -7.61
N ASP A 286 -16.94 0.14 -6.84
CA ASP A 286 -17.48 -1.13 -6.31
C ASP A 286 -18.17 -2.03 -7.35
N GLY A 287 -18.29 -1.60 -8.61
CA GLY A 287 -18.93 -2.39 -9.66
C GLY A 287 -20.46 -2.30 -9.72
N LYS A 288 -21.09 -1.27 -9.13
CA LYS A 288 -22.55 -1.05 -9.23
C LYS A 288 -23.06 -1.10 -10.69
N THR A 289 -22.46 -0.31 -11.57
CA THR A 289 -22.75 -0.28 -13.01
C THR A 289 -22.46 -1.61 -13.69
N ARG A 290 -21.47 -2.36 -13.19
CA ARG A 290 -21.14 -3.70 -13.69
C ARG A 290 -22.22 -4.72 -13.36
N ILE A 291 -22.78 -4.70 -12.15
CA ILE A 291 -23.93 -5.55 -11.79
C ILE A 291 -25.15 -5.20 -12.68
N CYS A 292 -25.42 -3.91 -12.90
CA CYS A 292 -26.47 -3.48 -13.83
C CYS A 292 -26.28 -4.03 -15.26
N ARG A 293 -25.04 -4.06 -15.75
CA ARG A 293 -24.69 -4.66 -17.05
C ARG A 293 -24.84 -6.18 -17.03
N ASN A 294 -24.30 -6.86 -16.02
CA ASN A 294 -24.40 -8.31 -15.89
C ASN A 294 -25.87 -8.78 -15.84
N VAL A 295 -26.77 -8.01 -15.21
CA VAL A 295 -28.22 -8.27 -15.24
C VAL A 295 -28.80 -8.12 -16.64
N TYR A 296 -28.38 -7.12 -17.43
CA TYR A 296 -28.77 -7.02 -18.83
C TYR A 296 -28.27 -8.23 -19.63
N ASP A 297 -26.95 -8.51 -19.59
CA ASP A 297 -26.27 -9.56 -20.34
C ASP A 297 -26.82 -10.98 -20.04
N GLN A 298 -27.46 -11.19 -18.88
CA GLN A 298 -28.05 -12.48 -18.45
C GLN A 298 -29.56 -12.59 -18.71
N LEU A 299 -30.30 -11.47 -18.73
CA LEU A 299 -31.76 -11.46 -18.92
C LEU A 299 -32.20 -11.10 -20.35
N VAL A 300 -31.25 -10.69 -21.21
CA VAL A 300 -31.50 -10.23 -22.58
C VAL A 300 -30.67 -11.05 -23.58
N GLU A 301 -31.30 -11.57 -24.63
CA GLU A 301 -30.61 -12.37 -25.66
C GLU A 301 -29.76 -11.53 -26.64
N THR A 302 -30.02 -10.22 -26.75
CA THR A 302 -29.28 -9.30 -27.62
C THR A 302 -28.02 -8.77 -26.94
N GLU A 303 -26.92 -8.69 -27.70
CA GLU A 303 -25.65 -8.14 -27.23
C GLU A 303 -25.82 -6.69 -26.75
N PHE A 304 -25.25 -6.37 -25.59
CA PHE A 304 -25.32 -5.03 -24.99
C PHE A 304 -24.47 -4.02 -25.79
N GLU A 305 -25.12 -3.21 -26.62
CA GLU A 305 -24.46 -2.19 -27.46
C GLU A 305 -23.92 -0.99 -26.67
N GLY A 306 -24.36 -0.82 -25.41
CA GLY A 306 -23.97 0.28 -24.50
C GLY A 306 -25.17 0.88 -23.77
N TRP A 307 -24.91 1.71 -22.75
CA TRP A 307 -25.97 2.44 -22.06
C TRP A 307 -26.53 3.58 -22.93
N PRO A 308 -27.85 3.82 -22.95
CA PRO A 308 -28.45 4.97 -23.62
C PRO A 308 -28.06 6.29 -22.93
N GLU A 309 -28.10 7.41 -23.67
CA GLU A 309 -27.83 8.77 -23.14
C GLU A 309 -28.72 9.17 -21.94
N SER A 310 -29.87 8.49 -21.78
CA SER A 310 -30.77 8.65 -20.63
C SER A 310 -30.20 8.11 -19.32
N GLY A 311 -29.20 7.22 -19.36
CA GLY A 311 -28.74 6.42 -18.22
C GLY A 311 -29.77 5.39 -17.71
N ILE A 312 -30.88 5.21 -18.43
CA ILE A 312 -32.03 4.37 -18.05
C ILE A 312 -32.38 3.42 -19.20
N GLU A 313 -32.36 2.13 -18.92
CA GLU A 313 -32.68 1.04 -19.86
C GLU A 313 -33.94 0.27 -19.42
N GLU A 314 -34.70 -0.30 -20.37
CA GLU A 314 -35.95 -1.02 -20.09
C GLU A 314 -35.91 -2.44 -20.68
N ILE A 315 -35.72 -3.44 -19.81
CA ILE A 315 -35.77 -4.86 -20.17
C ILE A 315 -37.19 -5.38 -20.01
N THR A 316 -37.72 -6.08 -21.02
CA THR A 316 -38.91 -6.92 -20.84
C THR A 316 -38.48 -8.36 -20.61
N TYR A 317 -38.83 -8.92 -19.46
CA TYR A 317 -38.50 -10.29 -19.09
C TYR A 317 -39.77 -11.01 -18.63
N ASN A 318 -40.05 -12.17 -19.23
CA ASN A 318 -41.33 -12.88 -19.14
C ASN A 318 -42.53 -11.96 -19.44
N ASP A 319 -43.35 -11.62 -18.44
CA ASP A 319 -44.55 -10.77 -18.57
C ASP A 319 -44.49 -9.47 -17.75
N TYR A 320 -43.28 -9.06 -17.35
CA TYR A 320 -43.00 -7.82 -16.62
C TYR A 320 -41.79 -7.05 -17.20
N THR A 321 -41.62 -5.81 -16.76
CA THR A 321 -40.55 -4.91 -17.18
C THR A 321 -39.60 -4.62 -16.01
N ILE A 322 -38.29 -4.74 -16.25
CA ILE A 322 -37.23 -4.32 -15.34
C ILE A 322 -36.62 -3.02 -15.87
N ARG A 323 -36.69 -1.96 -15.08
CA ARG A 323 -36.20 -0.61 -15.41
C ARG A 323 -34.87 -0.39 -14.71
N ILE A 324 -33.78 -0.43 -15.47
CA ILE A 324 -32.42 -0.32 -14.94
C ILE A 324 -31.94 1.13 -15.01
N ILE A 325 -31.43 1.64 -13.89
CA ILE A 325 -30.81 2.96 -13.78
C ILE A 325 -29.32 2.78 -13.44
N LYS A 326 -28.41 3.08 -14.39
CA LYS A 326 -26.98 2.73 -14.29
C LYS A 326 -26.22 3.49 -13.21
N ASP A 327 -26.61 4.75 -12.98
CA ASP A 327 -26.19 5.59 -11.86
C ASP A 327 -27.23 6.71 -11.67
N LEU A 328 -27.96 6.65 -10.55
CA LEU A 328 -28.91 7.68 -10.13
C LEU A 328 -28.28 9.07 -10.01
N SER A 329 -26.97 9.14 -9.76
CA SER A 329 -26.23 10.36 -9.43
C SER A 329 -25.94 11.24 -10.66
N GLU A 330 -25.91 10.65 -11.85
CA GLU A 330 -25.72 11.34 -13.14
C GLU A 330 -27.02 11.98 -13.66
N LEU A 331 -28.17 11.53 -13.15
CA LEU A 331 -29.48 12.02 -13.57
C LEU A 331 -29.80 13.40 -12.98
N ARG A 332 -30.62 14.17 -13.70
CA ARG A 332 -31.18 15.44 -13.20
C ARG A 332 -32.18 15.19 -12.08
N ASP A 333 -32.23 16.07 -11.09
CA ASP A 333 -33.12 15.97 -9.90
C ASP A 333 -34.59 15.69 -10.30
N GLU A 334 -35.10 16.30 -11.38
CA GLU A 334 -36.49 16.06 -11.82
C GLU A 334 -36.73 14.64 -12.34
N ILE A 335 -35.73 14.03 -12.99
CA ILE A 335 -35.77 12.66 -13.50
C ILE A 335 -35.68 11.69 -12.32
N ILE A 336 -34.76 11.93 -11.37
CA ILE A 336 -34.62 11.11 -10.16
C ILE A 336 -35.95 11.03 -9.40
N VAL A 337 -36.60 12.17 -9.16
CA VAL A 337 -37.89 12.21 -8.46
C VAL A 337 -38.99 11.53 -9.27
N SER A 338 -39.02 11.68 -10.60
CA SER A 338 -39.94 10.95 -11.49
C SER A 338 -39.81 9.43 -11.35
N GLU A 339 -38.58 8.90 -11.45
CA GLU A 339 -38.38 7.45 -11.43
C GLU A 339 -38.60 6.85 -10.04
N LEU A 340 -38.15 7.52 -8.97
CA LEU A 340 -38.46 7.10 -7.61
C LEU A 340 -39.98 7.17 -7.32
N LYS A 341 -40.70 8.14 -7.91
CA LYS A 341 -42.16 8.18 -7.75
C LYS A 341 -42.84 6.99 -8.43
N LYS A 342 -42.44 6.61 -9.65
CA LYS A 342 -42.94 5.39 -10.32
C LYS A 342 -42.67 4.14 -9.48
N MET A 343 -41.47 4.02 -8.92
CA MET A 343 -41.10 2.92 -8.00
C MET A 343 -41.91 2.93 -6.70
N GLN A 344 -42.39 4.08 -6.24
CA GLN A 344 -43.30 4.15 -5.09
C GLN A 344 -44.74 3.75 -5.46
N GLU A 345 -45.18 4.02 -6.69
CA GLU A 345 -46.51 3.66 -7.17
C GLU A 345 -46.68 2.12 -7.24
N THR A 346 -45.63 1.38 -7.63
CA THR A 346 -45.64 -0.10 -7.65
C THR A 346 -45.74 -0.75 -6.26
N LEU A 347 -45.49 -0.02 -5.16
CA LEU A 347 -45.66 -0.55 -3.78
C LEU A 347 -47.11 -0.80 -3.38
N GLN A 348 -48.07 -0.26 -4.15
CA GLN A 348 -49.50 -0.42 -3.88
C GLN A 348 -50.14 -1.55 -4.70
N GLU A 349 -49.36 -2.17 -5.59
CA GLU A 349 -49.80 -3.26 -6.47
C GLU A 349 -49.50 -4.62 -5.83
N THR A 350 -50.45 -5.56 -5.88
CA THR A 350 -50.26 -6.92 -5.34
C THR A 350 -49.41 -7.80 -6.26
N GLU A 351 -49.43 -7.54 -7.56
CA GLU A 351 -48.66 -8.23 -8.60
C GLU A 351 -48.11 -7.17 -9.58
N PRO A 352 -47.07 -6.40 -9.19
CA PRO A 352 -46.55 -5.35 -10.05
C PRO A 352 -45.92 -5.92 -11.32
N LYS A 353 -46.12 -5.21 -12.45
CA LYS A 353 -45.50 -5.52 -13.75
C LYS A 353 -44.29 -4.65 -14.08
N LEU A 354 -43.88 -3.80 -13.15
CA LEU A 354 -42.73 -2.92 -13.26
C LEU A 354 -41.85 -3.08 -12.01
N TYR A 355 -40.59 -3.42 -12.24
CA TYR A 355 -39.57 -3.54 -11.22
C TYR A 355 -38.39 -2.63 -11.56
N PHE A 356 -37.66 -2.20 -10.53
CA PHE A 356 -36.52 -1.30 -10.69
C PHE A 356 -35.22 -1.98 -10.29
N LEU A 357 -34.14 -1.71 -11.03
CA LEU A 357 -32.77 -1.95 -10.58
C LEU A 357 -32.02 -0.62 -10.61
N ILE A 358 -31.70 -0.08 -9.43
CA ILE A 358 -31.14 1.27 -9.30
C ILE A 358 -29.76 1.20 -8.66
N ALA A 359 -28.72 1.50 -9.43
CA ALA A 359 -27.42 1.83 -8.86
C ALA A 359 -27.42 3.29 -8.39
N ALA A 360 -27.04 3.55 -7.14
CA ALA A 360 -27.07 4.90 -6.56
C ALA A 360 -25.89 5.16 -5.61
N ASN A 361 -25.58 6.44 -5.39
CA ASN A 361 -24.84 6.89 -4.22
C ASN A 361 -25.80 7.07 -3.03
N GLU A 362 -25.46 6.48 -1.88
CA GLU A 362 -26.28 6.50 -0.65
C GLU A 362 -26.69 7.92 -0.23
N GLY A 363 -25.75 8.87 -0.27
CA GLY A 363 -25.97 10.26 0.12
C GLY A 363 -26.92 10.98 -0.83
N LYS A 364 -26.75 10.83 -2.15
CA LYS A 364 -27.64 11.42 -3.17
C LYS A 364 -29.06 10.85 -3.07
N LEU A 365 -29.19 9.54 -2.88
CA LEU A 365 -30.48 8.87 -2.71
C LEU A 365 -31.17 9.32 -1.41
N THR A 366 -30.46 9.26 -0.27
CA THR A 366 -30.98 9.69 1.04
C THR A 366 -31.41 11.15 1.04
N HIS A 367 -30.59 12.05 0.48
CA HIS A 367 -30.95 13.46 0.32
C HIS A 367 -32.25 13.64 -0.46
N THR A 368 -32.43 12.93 -1.59
CA THR A 368 -33.65 13.01 -2.39
C THR A 368 -34.87 12.49 -1.63
N LEU A 369 -34.77 11.31 -1.00
CA LEU A 369 -35.83 10.72 -0.19
C LEU A 369 -36.24 11.60 1.01
N VAL A 370 -35.31 12.38 1.56
CA VAL A 370 -35.58 13.34 2.67
C VAL A 370 -36.15 14.67 2.16
N LYS A 371 -35.67 15.17 1.01
CA LYS A 371 -36.03 16.48 0.44
C LYS A 371 -37.46 16.55 -0.10
N TYR A 372 -37.96 15.45 -0.66
CA TYR A 372 -39.25 15.40 -1.36
C TYR A 372 -40.30 14.62 -0.55
N PRO A 373 -41.25 15.30 0.15
CA PRO A 373 -42.24 14.65 1.01
C PRO A 373 -43.14 13.63 0.30
N GLU A 374 -43.31 13.76 -1.01
CA GLU A 374 -44.03 12.82 -1.86
C GLU A 374 -43.37 11.42 -1.93
N LEU A 375 -42.08 11.29 -1.61
CA LEU A 375 -41.34 10.02 -1.59
C LEU A 375 -41.32 9.33 -0.20
N LYS A 376 -42.21 9.75 0.72
CA LYS A 376 -42.20 9.29 2.11
C LYS A 376 -42.29 7.76 2.25
N SER A 377 -43.12 7.08 1.46
CA SER A 377 -43.27 5.62 1.59
C SER A 377 -41.99 4.89 1.22
N LEU A 378 -41.30 5.30 0.15
CA LEU A 378 -39.97 4.75 -0.17
C LEU A 378 -38.92 5.12 0.88
N LYS A 379 -38.94 6.36 1.38
CA LYS A 379 -38.02 6.82 2.43
C LYS A 379 -38.10 5.92 3.67
N ASP A 380 -39.31 5.64 4.14
CA ASP A 380 -39.56 4.86 5.35
C ASP A 380 -39.20 3.36 5.17
N ILE A 381 -39.08 2.86 3.93
CA ILE A 381 -38.63 1.49 3.59
C ILE A 381 -37.11 1.40 3.35
N ILE A 382 -36.51 2.40 2.68
CA ILE A 382 -35.11 2.37 2.22
C ILE A 382 -34.15 2.76 3.35
N ILE A 383 -34.40 3.87 4.06
CA ILE A 383 -33.44 4.41 5.03
C ILE A 383 -33.12 3.42 6.17
N PRO A 384 -34.07 2.64 6.74
CA PRO A 384 -33.75 1.64 7.75
C PRO A 384 -32.77 0.56 7.29
N GLN A 385 -32.77 0.22 6.00
CA GLN A 385 -31.89 -0.81 5.44
C GLN A 385 -30.41 -0.38 5.39
N PHE A 386 -30.12 0.93 5.29
CA PHE A 386 -28.74 1.44 5.43
C PHE A 386 -28.24 1.34 6.89
N MET A 387 -29.14 1.53 7.86
CA MET A 387 -28.79 1.63 9.29
C MET A 387 -28.72 0.27 9.99
N SER A 388 -29.27 -0.81 9.41
CA SER A 388 -29.27 -2.16 9.99
C SER A 388 -29.32 -3.23 8.89
N PRO A 389 -28.25 -3.40 8.10
CA PRO A 389 -28.26 -4.20 6.87
C PRO A 389 -28.54 -5.69 7.10
N ASN A 390 -28.14 -6.22 8.25
CA ASN A 390 -28.32 -7.63 8.63
C ASN A 390 -29.66 -7.89 9.34
N LYS A 391 -30.57 -6.90 9.36
CA LYS A 391 -31.93 -7.07 9.89
C LYS A 391 -32.89 -7.26 8.73
N GLU A 392 -33.61 -8.38 8.73
CA GLU A 392 -34.75 -8.54 7.84
C GLU A 392 -35.89 -7.62 8.28
N PHE A 393 -36.09 -6.55 7.50
CA PHE A 393 -37.28 -5.71 7.57
C PHE A 393 -38.40 -6.40 6.80
N LYS A 394 -39.62 -6.43 7.34
CA LYS A 394 -40.80 -6.94 6.59
C LYS A 394 -41.05 -6.09 5.35
N GLU A 395 -40.72 -4.82 5.46
CA GLU A 395 -40.75 -3.79 4.45
C GLU A 395 -39.82 -4.09 3.26
N ALA A 396 -38.84 -5.00 3.40
CA ALA A 396 -37.93 -5.41 2.34
C ALA A 396 -38.51 -6.44 1.34
N GLU A 397 -39.78 -6.85 1.52
CA GLU A 397 -40.49 -7.75 0.60
C GLU A 397 -40.60 -7.15 -0.81
N HIS A 398 -40.96 -5.88 -0.93
CA HIS A 398 -41.12 -5.18 -2.22
C HIS A 398 -39.88 -4.40 -2.69
N VAL A 399 -39.03 -3.94 -1.76
CA VAL A 399 -37.83 -3.14 -2.06
C VAL A 399 -36.63 -3.60 -1.23
N LYS A 400 -35.60 -4.12 -1.90
CA LYS A 400 -34.35 -4.54 -1.26
C LYS A 400 -33.20 -3.59 -1.56
N VAL A 401 -32.47 -3.22 -0.51
CA VAL A 401 -31.19 -2.52 -0.62
C VAL A 401 -30.04 -3.50 -0.46
N TYR A 402 -29.10 -3.46 -1.40
CA TYR A 402 -27.79 -4.10 -1.32
C TYR A 402 -26.71 -3.03 -1.21
N ASN A 403 -25.91 -3.06 -0.15
CA ASN A 403 -24.77 -2.18 0.00
C ASN A 403 -23.47 -2.97 -0.21
N LEU A 404 -22.74 -2.63 -1.28
CA LEU A 404 -21.52 -3.33 -1.68
C LEU A 404 -20.36 -3.15 -0.69
N LEU A 405 -20.44 -2.15 0.21
CA LEU A 405 -19.46 -1.91 1.29
C LEU A 405 -19.47 -3.00 2.38
N TYR A 406 -20.43 -3.93 2.35
CA TYR A 406 -20.49 -5.07 3.27
C TYR A 406 -19.88 -6.34 2.71
N ALA A 407 -19.67 -6.42 1.39
CA ALA A 407 -18.92 -7.51 0.77
C ALA A 407 -17.46 -7.43 1.23
N SER A 408 -16.86 -8.56 1.58
CA SER A 408 -15.50 -8.57 2.12
C SER A 408 -14.47 -8.48 1.01
N SER A 409 -13.52 -7.55 1.15
CA SER A 409 -12.39 -7.39 0.23
C SER A 409 -11.62 -8.71 0.08
N SER A 410 -11.53 -9.51 1.15
CA SER A 410 -10.92 -10.84 1.09
C SER A 410 -11.64 -11.83 0.19
N VAL A 411 -12.98 -11.80 0.09
CA VAL A 411 -13.73 -12.75 -0.78
C VAL A 411 -13.57 -12.36 -2.25
N TYR A 412 -13.68 -11.07 -2.55
CA TYR A 412 -13.43 -10.58 -3.91
C TYR A 412 -11.98 -10.81 -4.34
N ALA A 413 -11.00 -10.52 -3.48
CA ALA A 413 -9.60 -10.80 -3.78
C ALA A 413 -9.30 -12.29 -3.97
N GLU A 414 -9.97 -13.18 -3.23
CA GLU A 414 -9.85 -14.63 -3.43
C GLU A 414 -10.36 -15.00 -4.83
N LYS A 415 -11.60 -14.63 -5.17
CA LYS A 415 -12.21 -14.92 -6.47
C LYS A 415 -11.41 -14.35 -7.65
N ILE A 416 -10.87 -13.13 -7.54
CA ILE A 416 -9.99 -12.55 -8.57
C ILE A 416 -8.72 -13.39 -8.72
N ILE A 417 -8.01 -13.70 -7.62
CA ILE A 417 -6.78 -14.49 -7.70
C ILE A 417 -7.04 -15.89 -8.27
N GLU A 418 -8.17 -16.51 -7.94
CA GLU A 418 -8.51 -17.84 -8.46
C GLU A 418 -8.74 -17.81 -9.98
N GLY A 419 -9.65 -16.98 -10.49
CA GLY A 419 -9.89 -16.86 -11.94
C GLY A 419 -8.65 -16.39 -12.71
N TRP A 420 -7.88 -15.45 -12.15
CA TRP A 420 -6.66 -14.95 -12.80
C TRP A 420 -5.51 -15.97 -12.82
N ASN A 421 -5.56 -17.03 -12.02
CA ASN A 421 -4.53 -18.08 -11.98
C ASN A 421 -5.01 -19.43 -12.55
N GLU A 422 -6.12 -19.43 -13.30
CA GLU A 422 -6.55 -20.58 -14.12
C GLU A 422 -5.49 -20.96 -15.17
N GLU A 423 -5.33 -22.26 -15.45
CA GLU A 423 -4.21 -22.78 -16.25
C GLU A 423 -4.28 -22.33 -17.72
N GLU A 424 -5.49 -22.17 -18.26
CA GLU A 424 -5.74 -21.65 -19.61
C GLU A 424 -5.04 -20.30 -19.83
N ASN A 425 -5.12 -19.40 -18.85
CA ASN A 425 -4.60 -18.03 -18.90
C ASN A 425 -3.06 -17.96 -18.90
N TRP A 426 -2.37 -19.05 -18.56
CA TRP A 426 -0.91 -19.10 -18.43
C TRP A 426 -0.23 -20.18 -19.27
N SER A 427 -1.01 -21.05 -19.91
CA SER A 427 -0.56 -22.13 -20.80
C SER A 427 0.56 -21.71 -21.78
N ILE A 428 0.40 -20.56 -22.46
CA ILE A 428 1.36 -20.01 -23.42
C ILE A 428 2.74 -19.66 -22.80
N CYS A 429 2.79 -19.34 -21.50
CA CYS A 429 4.05 -19.07 -20.79
C CYS A 429 4.90 -20.35 -20.60
N GLY A 430 4.29 -21.53 -20.71
CA GLY A 430 4.97 -22.82 -20.56
C GLY A 430 6.08 -23.03 -21.60
N GLU A 431 5.87 -22.57 -22.84
CA GLU A 431 6.77 -22.70 -24.00
C GLU A 431 7.63 -21.45 -24.26
N CYS A 432 7.61 -20.48 -23.34
CA CYS A 432 8.28 -19.19 -23.51
C CYS A 432 9.80 -19.28 -23.26
N SER A 433 10.61 -18.77 -24.19
CA SER A 433 12.08 -18.71 -24.10
C SER A 433 12.59 -18.01 -22.83
N SER A 434 11.95 -16.90 -22.46
CA SER A 434 12.31 -16.06 -21.30
C SER A 434 11.79 -16.57 -19.96
N ARG A 435 11.15 -17.75 -19.90
CA ARG A 435 10.54 -18.30 -18.67
C ARG A 435 11.47 -18.31 -17.46
N HIS A 436 12.76 -18.60 -17.68
CA HIS A 436 13.79 -18.65 -16.63
C HIS A 436 14.13 -17.29 -15.98
N LYS A 437 13.78 -16.17 -16.62
CA LYS A 437 13.95 -14.79 -16.14
C LYS A 437 12.61 -14.04 -15.98
N CYS A 438 11.49 -14.75 -16.03
CA CYS A 438 10.16 -14.13 -16.08
C CYS A 438 9.55 -14.01 -14.67
N ILE A 439 9.79 -12.87 -14.02
CA ILE A 439 9.22 -12.58 -12.69
C ILE A 439 7.68 -12.65 -12.68
N ILE A 440 7.01 -12.24 -13.76
CA ILE A 440 5.55 -12.28 -13.90
C ILE A 440 5.03 -13.74 -13.80
N ASN A 441 5.74 -14.68 -14.41
CA ASN A 441 5.41 -16.11 -14.37
C ASN A 441 5.75 -16.74 -13.02
N ASP A 442 6.86 -16.35 -12.39
CA ASP A 442 7.21 -16.82 -11.04
C ASP A 442 6.21 -16.31 -9.98
N ASN A 443 5.73 -15.08 -10.13
CA ASN A 443 4.63 -14.52 -9.33
C ASN A 443 3.34 -15.34 -9.51
N HIS A 444 2.99 -15.74 -10.73
CA HIS A 444 1.81 -16.58 -11.02
C HIS A 444 1.94 -17.95 -10.33
N ILE A 445 3.09 -18.62 -10.47
CA ILE A 445 3.34 -19.91 -9.82
C ILE A 445 3.24 -19.79 -8.29
N ALA A 446 3.73 -18.67 -7.72
CA ALA A 446 3.66 -18.42 -6.29
C ALA A 446 2.22 -18.10 -5.81
N MET A 447 1.48 -17.24 -6.50
CA MET A 447 0.10 -16.86 -6.15
C MET A 447 -0.91 -18.00 -6.39
N SER A 448 -0.64 -18.88 -7.36
CA SER A 448 -1.33 -20.15 -7.56
C SER A 448 -1.20 -21.08 -6.35
N ASN A 449 -0.15 -20.96 -5.53
CA ASN A 449 0.07 -21.82 -4.37
C ASN A 449 -0.97 -21.56 -3.27
N LYS A 450 -1.62 -22.65 -2.81
CA LYS A 450 -2.64 -22.59 -1.76
C LYS A 450 -2.15 -21.95 -0.45
N THR A 451 -0.89 -22.14 -0.05
CA THR A 451 -0.35 -21.50 1.17
C THR A 451 -0.25 -19.99 0.99
N THR A 452 0.35 -19.56 -0.11
CA THR A 452 0.49 -18.15 -0.50
C THR A 452 -0.87 -17.45 -0.59
N ARG A 453 -1.83 -18.04 -1.33
CA ARG A 453 -3.19 -17.51 -1.48
C ARG A 453 -3.87 -17.32 -0.12
N ASN A 454 -3.85 -18.34 0.74
CA ASN A 454 -4.37 -18.24 2.12
C ASN A 454 -3.68 -17.14 2.95
N ARG A 455 -2.39 -16.87 2.70
CA ARG A 455 -1.62 -15.83 3.41
C ARG A 455 -1.93 -14.42 2.91
N MET A 456 -2.17 -14.26 1.61
CA MET A 456 -2.71 -13.04 1.02
C MET A 456 -4.13 -12.77 1.54
N MET A 457 -4.99 -13.78 1.58
CA MET A 457 -6.37 -13.62 2.12
C MET A 457 -6.39 -13.24 3.60
N ARG A 458 -5.42 -13.68 4.40
CA ARG A 458 -5.26 -13.15 5.78
C ARG A 458 -4.91 -11.66 5.84
N MET A 459 -4.23 -11.11 4.84
CA MET A 459 -3.95 -9.67 4.78
C MET A 459 -5.20 -8.88 4.38
N TYR A 460 -5.89 -9.25 3.30
CA TYR A 460 -7.18 -8.64 2.96
C TYR A 460 -8.19 -8.77 4.11
N LYS A 461 -8.23 -9.93 4.77
CA LYS A 461 -9.09 -10.12 5.94
C LYS A 461 -8.70 -9.23 7.13
N SER A 462 -7.41 -8.89 7.28
CA SER A 462 -6.96 -7.91 8.27
C SER A 462 -7.48 -6.50 7.96
N LEU A 463 -7.50 -6.13 6.68
CA LEU A 463 -8.09 -4.87 6.21
C LEU A 463 -9.61 -4.84 6.49
N ASP A 464 -10.34 -5.90 6.13
CA ASP A 464 -11.77 -6.02 6.42
C ASP A 464 -12.07 -5.96 7.94
N MET A 465 -11.28 -6.66 8.76
CA MET A 465 -11.41 -6.64 10.22
C MET A 465 -10.95 -5.32 10.87
N ASN A 466 -10.27 -4.44 10.14
CA ASN A 466 -9.93 -3.09 10.58
C ASN A 466 -11.04 -2.07 10.22
N GLY A 467 -12.15 -2.51 9.62
CA GLY A 467 -13.23 -1.63 9.16
C GLY A 467 -12.86 -0.82 7.92
N LYS A 468 -11.90 -1.33 7.12
CA LYS A 468 -11.55 -0.78 5.82
C LYS A 468 -12.23 -1.62 4.73
N HIS A 469 -12.49 -0.98 3.59
CA HIS A 469 -13.07 -1.60 2.40
C HIS A 469 -12.22 -1.23 1.20
N MET A 470 -11.82 -2.20 0.38
CA MET A 470 -11.25 -1.93 -0.94
C MET A 470 -12.32 -2.13 -1.99
N THR A 471 -12.52 -1.11 -2.82
CA THR A 471 -13.43 -1.22 -3.96
C THR A 471 -12.93 -2.25 -4.97
N MET A 472 -13.85 -2.81 -5.78
CA MET A 472 -13.49 -3.78 -6.82
C MET A 472 -12.39 -3.25 -7.75
N ARG A 473 -12.44 -1.95 -8.11
CA ARG A 473 -11.39 -1.27 -8.87
C ARG A 473 -10.03 -1.29 -8.15
N GLU A 474 -9.97 -0.90 -6.87
CA GLU A 474 -8.72 -0.91 -6.10
C GLU A 474 -8.14 -2.33 -5.97
N LEU A 475 -8.99 -3.35 -5.83
CA LEU A 475 -8.56 -4.75 -5.82
C LEU A 475 -7.96 -5.19 -7.15
N LEU A 476 -8.60 -4.89 -8.28
CA LEU A 476 -8.11 -5.23 -9.62
C LEU A 476 -6.75 -4.57 -9.89
N ILE A 477 -6.61 -3.28 -9.59
CA ILE A 477 -5.33 -2.54 -9.69
C ILE A 477 -4.25 -3.18 -8.81
N HIS A 478 -4.57 -3.38 -7.53
CA HIS A 478 -3.61 -3.89 -6.55
C HIS A 478 -3.14 -5.30 -6.91
N LEU A 479 -4.03 -6.17 -7.36
CA LEU A 479 -3.70 -7.52 -7.79
C LEU A 479 -2.95 -7.54 -9.12
N ALA A 480 -3.30 -6.67 -10.08
CA ALA A 480 -2.58 -6.56 -11.35
C ALA A 480 -1.13 -6.14 -11.11
N TYR A 481 -0.90 -5.13 -10.26
CA TYR A 481 0.45 -4.75 -9.84
C TYR A 481 1.15 -5.83 -9.01
N THR A 482 0.44 -6.51 -8.10
CA THR A 482 1.01 -7.64 -7.33
C THR A 482 1.56 -8.72 -8.27
N GLN A 483 0.77 -9.09 -9.28
CA GLN A 483 1.07 -10.14 -10.25
C GLN A 483 2.19 -9.75 -11.23
N THR A 484 2.14 -8.54 -11.79
CA THR A 484 3.03 -8.09 -12.89
C THR A 484 4.21 -7.22 -12.46
N GLY A 485 4.11 -6.52 -11.33
CA GLY A 485 5.06 -5.49 -10.91
C GLY A 485 5.13 -4.25 -11.83
N GLY A 486 4.13 -4.07 -12.70
CA GLY A 486 4.11 -3.08 -13.78
C GLY A 486 4.96 -3.48 -14.99
N MET A 487 5.29 -4.77 -15.15
CA MET A 487 6.08 -5.30 -16.26
C MET A 487 5.19 -5.96 -17.30
N THR A 488 5.60 -5.84 -18.57
CA THR A 488 4.96 -6.56 -19.69
C THR A 488 5.81 -7.77 -20.11
N CYS A 489 5.24 -8.70 -20.88
CA CYS A 489 6.04 -9.78 -21.50
C CYS A 489 7.19 -9.23 -22.34
N ARG A 490 6.98 -8.11 -23.06
CA ARG A 490 8.02 -7.46 -23.87
C ARG A 490 9.19 -6.97 -23.01
N THR A 491 8.91 -6.30 -21.89
CA THR A 491 9.93 -5.84 -20.94
C THR A 491 10.78 -7.00 -20.41
N VAL A 492 10.17 -8.15 -20.13
CA VAL A 492 10.88 -9.37 -19.70
C VAL A 492 11.75 -9.95 -20.82
N HIS A 493 11.31 -9.92 -22.08
CA HIS A 493 12.10 -10.38 -23.23
C HIS A 493 13.32 -9.48 -23.47
N GLU A 494 13.12 -8.16 -23.47
CA GLU A 494 14.14 -7.14 -23.72
C GLU A 494 15.23 -7.10 -22.63
N ALA A 495 14.87 -7.37 -21.36
CA ALA A 495 15.82 -7.41 -20.23
C ALA A 495 16.97 -8.42 -20.46
N SER A 496 18.17 -7.91 -20.74
CA SER A 496 19.34 -8.67 -21.18
C SER A 496 20.59 -8.41 -20.35
N GLN A 497 20.66 -7.27 -19.65
CA GLN A 497 21.76 -6.89 -18.79
C GLN A 497 21.49 -7.28 -17.31
N SER A 498 22.55 -7.39 -16.49
CA SER A 498 22.41 -7.77 -15.07
C SER A 498 21.50 -6.80 -14.31
N GLU A 499 21.68 -5.49 -14.51
CA GLU A 499 20.90 -4.45 -13.85
C GLU A 499 19.40 -4.57 -14.17
N GLU A 500 19.04 -4.88 -15.42
CA GLU A 500 17.65 -5.06 -15.84
C GLU A 500 17.03 -6.32 -15.19
N ILE A 501 17.80 -7.40 -15.08
CA ILE A 501 17.37 -8.65 -14.43
C ILE A 501 17.24 -8.46 -12.90
N GLU A 502 18.10 -7.64 -12.29
CA GLU A 502 18.00 -7.25 -10.87
C GLU A 502 16.80 -6.34 -10.60
N GLU A 503 16.42 -5.45 -11.52
CA GLU A 503 15.16 -4.70 -11.43
C GLU A 503 13.94 -5.63 -11.56
N LEU A 504 13.97 -6.62 -12.46
CA LEU A 504 12.93 -7.66 -12.51
C LEU A 504 12.86 -8.46 -11.20
N ALA A 505 14.00 -8.82 -10.59
CA ALA A 505 14.05 -9.56 -9.32
C ALA A 505 13.39 -8.83 -8.15
N LYS A 506 13.36 -7.49 -8.17
CA LYS A 506 12.66 -6.66 -7.17
C LYS A 506 11.14 -6.73 -7.31
N LYS A 507 10.62 -7.11 -8.48
CA LYS A 507 9.18 -7.16 -8.79
C LYS A 507 8.51 -8.48 -8.39
N SER A 508 8.98 -9.15 -7.34
CA SER A 508 8.32 -10.33 -6.79
C SER A 508 6.98 -9.96 -6.14
N TYR A 509 6.00 -10.87 -6.19
CA TYR A 509 4.64 -10.61 -5.70
C TYR A 509 4.62 -10.18 -4.22
N TYR A 510 5.48 -10.77 -3.39
CA TYR A 510 5.57 -10.44 -1.97
C TYR A 510 6.18 -9.06 -1.68
N GLU A 511 6.89 -8.46 -2.63
CA GLU A 511 7.30 -7.05 -2.58
C GLU A 511 6.18 -6.14 -3.11
N ASN A 512 5.58 -6.54 -4.24
CA ASN A 512 4.56 -5.78 -4.95
C ASN A 512 3.25 -5.65 -4.14
N PHE A 513 2.90 -6.65 -3.34
CA PHE A 513 1.72 -6.66 -2.45
C PHE A 513 1.73 -5.54 -1.40
N PHE A 514 2.91 -5.11 -0.96
CA PHE A 514 3.08 -3.94 -0.09
C PHE A 514 3.54 -2.71 -0.89
N GLY A 515 3.63 -2.86 -2.21
CA GLY A 515 4.03 -1.87 -3.21
C GLY A 515 5.47 -1.35 -3.09
N ASN A 516 6.40 -2.07 -2.45
CA ASN A 516 7.74 -1.55 -2.11
C ASN A 516 8.53 -0.97 -3.30
N ASN A 517 8.21 -1.39 -4.53
CA ASN A 517 8.85 -0.96 -5.78
C ASN A 517 7.92 -0.14 -6.70
N LEU A 518 6.86 0.46 -6.14
CA LEU A 518 5.93 1.39 -6.81
C LEU A 518 6.29 2.84 -6.42
N ARG A 519 5.98 3.82 -7.29
CA ARG A 519 6.26 5.24 -7.01
C ARG A 519 5.33 5.79 -5.90
N PRO A 520 5.81 6.66 -4.99
CA PRO A 520 5.00 7.15 -3.85
C PRO A 520 3.71 7.85 -4.25
N GLU A 521 3.70 8.57 -5.37
CA GLU A 521 2.55 9.36 -5.82
C GLU A 521 1.35 8.46 -6.16
N VAL A 522 1.62 7.26 -6.67
CA VAL A 522 0.62 6.23 -7.02
C VAL A 522 0.01 5.57 -5.76
N PHE A 523 0.69 5.65 -4.60
CA PHE A 523 0.21 5.08 -3.34
C PHE A 523 -0.80 5.95 -2.59
N GLU A 524 -0.78 7.27 -2.80
CA GLU A 524 -1.67 8.17 -2.07
C GLU A 524 -3.14 7.98 -2.50
N GLU A 525 -3.37 7.43 -3.69
CA GLU A 525 -4.69 7.23 -4.28
C GLU A 525 -5.40 5.93 -3.83
N ILE A 526 -4.68 4.90 -3.36
CA ILE A 526 -5.29 3.63 -2.89
C ILE A 526 -5.14 3.47 -1.38
N SER A 527 -6.24 3.75 -0.67
CA SER A 527 -6.30 3.70 0.80
C SER A 527 -5.94 2.33 1.38
N GLY A 528 -6.33 1.23 0.72
CA GLY A 528 -6.07 -0.13 1.18
C GLY A 528 -4.59 -0.53 1.23
N ILE A 529 -3.75 0.02 0.33
CA ILE A 529 -2.32 -0.34 0.31
C ILE A 529 -1.56 0.37 1.44
N GLN A 530 -2.01 1.55 1.89
CA GLN A 530 -1.49 2.20 3.08
C GLN A 530 -1.70 1.34 4.33
N GLU A 531 -2.87 0.70 4.44
CA GLU A 531 -3.17 -0.26 5.51
C GLU A 531 -2.22 -1.47 5.44
N PHE A 532 -1.98 -2.05 4.26
CA PHE A 532 -1.04 -3.16 4.11
C PHE A 532 0.40 -2.80 4.48
N LYS A 533 0.87 -1.58 4.18
CA LYS A 533 2.20 -1.11 4.63
C LYS A 533 2.35 -1.14 6.16
N SER A 534 1.29 -0.85 6.90
CA SER A 534 1.32 -0.95 8.38
C SER A 534 1.46 -2.40 8.87
N LEU A 535 1.07 -3.39 8.04
CA LEU A 535 1.08 -4.82 8.32
C LEU A 535 2.26 -5.56 7.67
N ASP A 536 3.19 -4.84 7.04
CA ASP A 536 4.26 -5.43 6.21
C ASP A 536 5.27 -6.26 7.05
N PRO A 537 5.37 -7.59 6.81
CA PRO A 537 6.32 -8.48 7.50
C PRO A 537 7.78 -8.08 7.39
N GLY A 538 8.17 -7.32 6.37
CA GLY A 538 9.56 -6.92 6.14
C GLY A 538 10.14 -6.05 7.25
N TYR A 539 9.30 -5.22 7.87
CA TYR A 539 9.71 -4.27 8.91
C TYR A 539 9.72 -4.85 10.34
N ILE A 540 9.23 -6.08 10.53
CA ILE A 540 9.18 -6.73 11.85
C ILE A 540 10.25 -7.82 11.94
N SER A 541 11.22 -7.63 12.84
CA SER A 541 12.25 -8.63 13.16
C SER A 541 11.74 -9.59 14.24
N ASP A 542 11.94 -10.89 14.01
CA ASP A 542 11.86 -11.94 15.03
C ASP A 542 13.16 -12.75 14.96
N SER A 543 13.79 -13.00 16.11
CA SER A 543 15.13 -13.61 16.16
C SER A 543 15.17 -15.07 15.68
N LEU A 544 14.07 -15.83 15.79
CA LEU A 544 14.00 -17.21 15.32
C LEU A 544 13.77 -17.29 13.80
N ILE A 545 13.13 -16.27 13.24
CA ILE A 545 12.93 -16.15 11.79
C ILE A 545 14.20 -15.59 11.16
N ASP A 546 14.80 -14.55 11.74
CA ASP A 546 16.05 -13.95 11.27
C ASP A 546 17.23 -14.93 11.34
N ASP A 547 17.34 -15.77 12.39
CA ASP A 547 18.31 -16.88 12.42
C ASP A 547 17.98 -17.97 11.38
N PHE A 548 16.70 -18.27 11.14
CA PHE A 548 16.33 -19.19 10.07
C PHE A 548 16.75 -18.65 8.69
N LEU A 549 16.52 -17.37 8.40
CA LEU A 549 17.03 -16.74 7.18
C LEU A 549 18.56 -16.88 7.13
N LEU A 550 19.26 -16.46 8.18
CA LEU A 550 20.71 -16.38 8.20
C LEU A 550 21.44 -17.72 8.24
N ASN A 551 20.85 -18.79 8.78
CA ASN A 551 21.54 -20.05 9.12
C ASN A 551 20.75 -21.35 8.84
N GLY A 552 19.54 -21.28 8.26
CA GLY A 552 18.64 -22.45 8.09
C GLY A 552 19.22 -23.61 7.27
N ASP A 553 20.02 -23.31 6.25
CA ASP A 553 20.81 -24.26 5.43
C ASP A 553 21.91 -25.00 6.22
N LEU A 554 22.39 -24.42 7.33
CA LEU A 554 23.39 -25.01 8.23
C LEU A 554 22.77 -25.76 9.41
N SER A 555 21.44 -25.73 9.57
CA SER A 555 20.76 -26.35 10.72
C SER A 555 21.09 -27.84 10.86
N SER A 556 21.30 -28.34 12.08
CA SER A 556 21.49 -29.78 12.32
C SER A 556 20.22 -30.61 12.07
N GLN A 557 19.07 -29.97 11.86
CA GLN A 557 17.80 -30.62 11.55
C GLN A 557 17.55 -30.60 10.04
N GLU A 558 17.54 -31.79 9.43
CA GLU A 558 17.28 -32.01 8.00
C GLU A 558 16.02 -31.27 7.51
N LYS A 559 14.89 -31.43 8.20
CA LYS A 559 13.63 -30.73 7.88
C LYS A 559 13.76 -29.21 7.80
N THR A 560 14.61 -28.60 8.61
CA THR A 560 14.85 -27.14 8.63
C THR A 560 15.67 -26.73 7.42
N ARG A 561 16.72 -27.49 7.09
CA ARG A 561 17.55 -27.29 5.89
C ARG A 561 16.74 -27.43 4.61
N ASP A 562 15.92 -28.47 4.51
CA ASP A 562 15.07 -28.72 3.35
C ASP A 562 14.03 -27.61 3.17
N SER A 563 13.43 -27.14 4.27
CA SER A 563 12.48 -26.03 4.25
C SER A 563 13.14 -24.72 3.83
N HIS A 564 14.36 -24.44 4.29
CA HIS A 564 15.14 -23.26 3.87
C HIS A 564 15.50 -23.32 2.38
N THR A 565 16.07 -24.44 1.95
CA THR A 565 16.47 -24.68 0.55
C THR A 565 15.27 -24.61 -0.40
N MET A 566 14.10 -25.09 0.03
CA MET A 566 12.87 -25.00 -0.77
C MET A 566 12.35 -23.56 -0.87
N LEU A 567 12.34 -22.80 0.23
CA LEU A 567 11.89 -21.40 0.26
C LEU A 567 12.82 -20.46 -0.51
N PHE A 568 14.14 -20.66 -0.43
CA PHE A 568 15.13 -19.77 -1.03
C PHE A 568 15.87 -20.43 -2.21
N LYS A 569 15.24 -21.42 -2.86
CA LYS A 569 15.73 -22.06 -4.09
C LYS A 569 16.21 -21.01 -5.10
N LYS A 570 17.22 -21.31 -5.91
CA LYS A 570 17.71 -20.40 -6.96
C LYS A 570 16.60 -20.10 -7.96
N GLY A 571 16.08 -18.88 -7.92
CA GLY A 571 15.10 -18.28 -8.82
C GLY A 571 15.35 -16.78 -8.95
N ILE A 572 14.65 -16.11 -9.86
CA ILE A 572 14.90 -14.69 -10.14
C ILE A 572 14.61 -13.80 -8.92
N ASP A 573 13.62 -14.14 -8.10
CA ASP A 573 13.23 -13.39 -6.89
C ASP A 573 14.34 -13.34 -5.81
N VAL A 574 15.24 -14.32 -5.81
CA VAL A 574 16.47 -14.37 -5.00
C VAL A 574 17.74 -14.16 -5.84
N GLU A 575 17.62 -13.42 -6.94
CA GLU A 575 18.71 -13.02 -7.85
C GLU A 575 19.56 -14.23 -8.28
N ASN A 576 18.88 -15.32 -8.65
CA ASN A 576 19.46 -16.60 -9.08
C ASN A 576 20.46 -17.23 -8.09
N GLY A 577 20.35 -16.85 -6.81
CA GLY A 577 21.18 -17.36 -5.71
C GLY A 577 22.24 -16.38 -5.20
N ALA A 578 22.27 -15.12 -5.66
CA ALA A 578 23.17 -14.09 -5.13
C ALA A 578 23.05 -13.95 -3.60
N TYR A 579 21.82 -14.04 -3.07
CA TYR A 579 21.51 -14.15 -1.64
C TYR A 579 22.41 -15.16 -0.89
N TYR A 580 22.57 -16.38 -1.41
CA TYR A 580 23.39 -17.39 -0.74
C TYR A 580 24.88 -17.05 -0.77
N GLU A 581 25.37 -16.37 -1.81
CA GLU A 581 26.78 -15.95 -1.87
C GLU A 581 27.03 -14.76 -0.92
N GLU A 582 26.12 -13.78 -0.85
CA GLU A 582 26.18 -12.68 0.12
C GLU A 582 26.15 -13.19 1.57
N VAL A 583 25.27 -14.16 1.89
CA VAL A 583 25.22 -14.81 3.20
C VAL A 583 26.53 -15.53 3.52
N LYS A 584 27.14 -16.26 2.57
CA LYS A 584 28.46 -16.89 2.78
C LYS A 584 29.54 -15.85 3.06
N MET A 585 29.59 -14.76 2.29
CA MET A 585 30.56 -13.67 2.48
C MET A 585 30.40 -13.00 3.84
N TYR A 586 29.16 -12.83 4.32
CA TYR A 586 28.90 -12.35 5.67
C TYR A 586 29.45 -13.34 6.73
N ARG A 587 29.08 -14.63 6.64
CA ARG A 587 29.52 -15.67 7.59
C ARG A 587 31.05 -15.87 7.63
N SER A 588 31.77 -15.61 6.54
CA SER A 588 33.23 -15.79 6.47
C SER A 588 34.05 -14.61 7.04
N ASN A 589 33.44 -13.44 7.22
CA ASN A 589 34.16 -12.20 7.51
C ASN A 589 34.11 -11.84 9.00
N ILE A 590 35.25 -11.90 9.67
CA ILE A 590 35.41 -11.61 11.12
C ILE A 590 35.00 -10.16 11.50
N ASN A 591 35.00 -9.23 10.53
CA ASN A 591 34.53 -7.85 10.70
C ASN A 591 33.24 -7.56 9.89
N GLY A 592 32.44 -8.58 9.55
CA GLY A 592 31.38 -8.53 8.54
C GLY A 592 30.19 -7.60 8.84
N ASP A 593 29.91 -7.31 10.11
CA ASP A 593 28.71 -6.59 10.54
C ASP A 593 28.59 -5.17 9.96
N ASN A 594 29.72 -4.44 9.86
CA ASN A 594 29.71 -3.01 9.56
C ASN A 594 29.43 -2.65 8.08
N VAL A 595 29.49 -3.63 7.16
CA VAL A 595 29.23 -3.41 5.72
C VAL A 595 28.32 -4.51 5.19
N ASN A 596 28.81 -5.75 5.12
CA ASN A 596 28.05 -6.88 4.60
C ASN A 596 26.78 -7.14 5.41
N GLY A 597 26.84 -7.00 6.74
CA GLY A 597 25.66 -7.12 7.60
C GLY A 597 24.60 -6.07 7.30
N VAL A 598 25.00 -4.79 7.15
CA VAL A 598 24.07 -3.69 6.82
C VAL A 598 23.43 -3.88 5.45
N GLU A 599 24.21 -4.32 4.45
CA GLU A 599 23.70 -4.61 3.10
C GLU A 599 22.72 -5.79 3.13
N LEU A 600 23.06 -6.89 3.78
CA LEU A 600 22.17 -8.06 3.96
C LEU A 600 20.86 -7.68 4.67
N MET A 601 20.95 -6.88 5.74
CA MET A 601 19.79 -6.45 6.54
C MET A 601 18.90 -5.43 5.82
N SER A 602 19.43 -4.67 4.86
CA SER A 602 18.66 -3.67 4.10
C SER A 602 18.13 -4.20 2.76
N LYS A 603 18.90 -5.05 2.06
CA LYS A 603 18.54 -5.68 0.79
C LYS A 603 17.66 -6.92 0.99
N TRP A 604 18.12 -7.88 1.79
CA TRP A 604 17.53 -9.23 1.81
C TRP A 604 16.50 -9.44 2.92
N PHE A 605 16.78 -9.02 4.15
CA PHE A 605 15.92 -9.40 5.28
C PHE A 605 14.46 -8.96 5.14
N PRO A 606 14.12 -7.72 4.72
CA PRO A 606 12.74 -7.32 4.47
C PRO A 606 12.05 -8.19 3.42
N ARG A 607 12.72 -8.42 2.28
CA ARG A 607 12.23 -9.27 1.17
C ARG A 607 11.97 -10.70 1.63
N LEU A 608 12.93 -11.31 2.33
CA LEU A 608 12.85 -12.72 2.70
C LEU A 608 11.95 -12.97 3.92
N ARG A 609 11.72 -11.98 4.80
CA ARG A 609 10.64 -12.04 5.81
C ARG A 609 9.25 -12.04 5.17
N ARG A 610 9.02 -11.20 4.15
CA ARG A 610 7.76 -11.21 3.37
C ARG A 610 7.57 -12.55 2.66
N LYS A 611 8.60 -13.05 1.97
CA LYS A 611 8.57 -14.39 1.36
C LYS A 611 8.28 -15.49 2.39
N TYR A 612 8.97 -15.46 3.54
CA TYR A 612 8.73 -16.39 4.64
C TYR A 612 7.29 -16.31 5.16
N TYR A 613 6.72 -15.10 5.32
CA TYR A 613 5.33 -14.92 5.72
C TYR A 613 4.34 -15.60 4.77
N PHE A 614 4.51 -15.42 3.45
CA PHE A 614 3.58 -15.97 2.46
C PHE A 614 3.78 -17.47 2.17
N GLU A 615 5.02 -17.94 2.10
CA GLU A 615 5.33 -19.29 1.59
C GLU A 615 5.65 -20.33 2.68
N SER A 616 5.97 -19.90 3.91
CA SER A 616 6.30 -20.82 4.99
C SER A 616 5.11 -21.68 5.42
N LYS A 617 5.39 -22.96 5.67
CA LYS A 617 4.42 -23.92 6.24
C LYS A 617 4.23 -23.75 7.75
N ASP A 618 5.08 -22.97 8.43
CA ASP A 618 4.92 -22.70 9.87
C ASP A 618 3.85 -21.65 10.12
N ASN A 619 2.61 -22.12 10.27
CA ASN A 619 1.46 -21.26 10.42
C ASN A 619 1.45 -20.37 11.67
N LYS A 620 2.28 -20.65 12.68
CA LYS A 620 2.31 -19.91 13.95
C LYS A 620 3.40 -18.84 13.96
N LYS A 621 4.61 -19.17 13.50
CA LYS A 621 5.73 -18.22 13.49
C LYS A 621 5.46 -16.99 12.62
N VAL A 622 4.83 -17.16 11.46
CA VAL A 622 4.52 -16.05 10.56
C VAL A 622 3.58 -15.00 11.16
N GLU A 623 2.79 -15.33 12.19
CA GLU A 623 1.97 -14.33 12.90
C GLU A 623 2.81 -13.43 13.82
N GLN A 624 4.08 -13.80 14.12
CA GLN A 624 5.02 -12.96 14.87
C GLN A 624 5.58 -11.79 14.02
N LEU A 625 5.53 -11.92 12.69
CA LEU A 625 5.96 -10.88 11.74
C LEU A 625 4.88 -9.80 11.50
N ILE A 626 3.80 -9.77 12.30
CA ILE A 626 2.65 -8.88 12.11
C ILE A 626 2.48 -8.04 13.38
N PRO A 627 2.19 -6.73 13.30
CA PRO A 627 2.18 -5.87 14.49
C PRO A 627 1.05 -6.25 15.46
N TYR A 628 -0.02 -6.89 15.01
CA TYR A 628 -1.17 -7.31 15.81
C TYR A 628 -0.96 -8.72 16.40
N ARG A 629 -0.54 -8.79 17.67
CA ARG A 629 -0.14 -10.02 18.36
C ARG A 629 -1.31 -10.94 18.66
N HIS A 630 -2.51 -10.39 18.79
CA HIS A 630 -3.74 -11.11 19.10
C HIS A 630 -4.61 -11.37 17.86
N ARG A 631 -4.14 -10.98 16.65
CA ARG A 631 -4.84 -11.21 15.37
C ARG A 631 -5.23 -12.68 15.15
N HIS A 632 -4.34 -13.61 15.47
CA HIS A 632 -4.61 -15.04 15.33
C HIS A 632 -5.72 -15.53 16.27
N GLU A 633 -5.79 -14.98 17.49
CA GLU A 633 -6.87 -15.25 18.45
C GLU A 633 -8.21 -14.69 17.91
N PHE A 634 -8.20 -13.45 17.40
CA PHE A 634 -9.38 -12.80 16.82
C PHE A 634 -9.95 -13.54 15.60
N ILE A 635 -9.11 -13.86 14.61
CA ILE A 635 -9.51 -14.69 13.45
C ILE A 635 -10.07 -16.04 13.92
N GLY A 636 -9.48 -16.63 14.96
CA GLY A 636 -9.97 -17.87 15.56
C GLY A 636 -11.36 -17.74 16.20
N ILE A 637 -11.69 -16.61 16.83
CA ILE A 637 -13.01 -16.34 17.41
C ILE A 637 -14.06 -16.18 16.30
N LEU A 638 -13.75 -15.36 15.29
CA LEU A 638 -14.64 -15.11 14.16
C LEU A 638 -14.96 -16.41 13.40
N HIS A 639 -13.93 -17.20 13.07
CA HIS A 639 -14.11 -18.50 12.40
C HIS A 639 -14.88 -19.51 13.26
N LYS A 640 -14.69 -19.54 14.59
CA LYS A 640 -15.40 -20.46 15.48
C LYS A 640 -16.85 -20.02 15.79
N GLY A 641 -17.23 -18.78 15.46
CA GLY A 641 -18.51 -18.17 15.85
C GLY A 641 -18.70 -18.03 17.37
N LYS A 642 -17.62 -18.13 18.16
CA LYS A 642 -17.70 -18.14 19.64
C LYS A 642 -16.41 -17.66 20.29
N ILE A 643 -16.58 -16.95 21.39
CA ILE A 643 -15.50 -16.42 22.24
C ILE A 643 -15.28 -17.30 23.48
N GLU A 644 -14.00 -17.52 23.83
CA GLU A 644 -13.60 -18.32 24.99
C GLU A 644 -13.68 -17.47 26.28
N HIS A 645 -14.01 -18.10 27.42
CA HIS A 645 -14.23 -17.40 28.69
C HIS A 645 -13.00 -16.59 29.16
N SER A 646 -11.81 -17.13 28.92
CA SER A 646 -10.52 -16.46 29.16
C SER A 646 -10.36 -15.17 28.35
N THR A 647 -10.84 -15.13 27.11
CA THR A 647 -10.81 -13.92 26.28
C THR A 647 -11.88 -12.92 26.72
N LYS A 648 -13.08 -13.38 27.11
CA LYS A 648 -14.11 -12.49 27.70
C LYS A 648 -13.58 -11.72 28.91
N ILE A 649 -12.90 -12.42 29.82
CA ILE A 649 -12.23 -11.83 30.99
C ILE A 649 -11.24 -10.74 30.55
N LYS A 650 -10.31 -11.06 29.64
CA LYS A 650 -9.30 -10.10 29.16
C LYS A 650 -9.91 -8.85 28.54
N LEU A 651 -10.99 -8.98 27.76
CA LEU A 651 -11.67 -7.82 27.19
C LEU A 651 -12.28 -6.91 28.27
N VAL A 652 -12.86 -7.48 29.33
CA VAL A 652 -13.38 -6.72 30.48
C VAL A 652 -12.25 -6.08 31.29
N ASP A 653 -11.15 -6.80 31.56
CA ASP A 653 -9.97 -6.26 32.25
C ASP A 653 -9.28 -5.15 31.44
N GLY A 654 -9.29 -5.26 30.11
CA GLY A 654 -8.86 -4.22 29.18
C GLY A 654 -9.75 -2.98 29.23
N LEU A 655 -11.08 -3.14 29.27
CA LEU A 655 -12.04 -2.04 29.42
C LEU A 655 -11.89 -1.34 30.78
N ASN A 656 -11.77 -2.10 31.87
CA ASN A 656 -11.47 -1.57 33.21
C ASN A 656 -10.19 -0.72 33.19
N THR A 657 -9.13 -1.26 32.58
CA THR A 657 -7.83 -0.58 32.45
C THR A 657 -7.92 0.69 31.60
N PHE A 658 -8.76 0.71 30.55
CA PHE A 658 -9.04 1.89 29.75
C PHE A 658 -9.82 2.95 30.54
N PHE A 659 -10.92 2.58 31.20
CA PHE A 659 -11.77 3.51 31.97
C PHE A 659 -11.00 4.19 33.11
N ALA A 660 -10.19 3.42 33.85
CA ALA A 660 -9.34 3.94 34.93
C ALA A 660 -8.02 4.57 34.45
N LYS A 661 -7.69 4.44 33.15
CA LYS A 661 -6.42 4.87 32.53
C LYS A 661 -5.17 4.31 33.22
N ARG A 662 -5.30 3.17 33.90
CA ARG A 662 -4.25 2.36 34.57
C ARG A 662 -4.82 0.98 34.88
N MET A 663 -3.94 0.01 35.13
CA MET A 663 -4.33 -1.37 35.45
C MET A 663 -5.27 -1.43 36.67
N VAL A 664 -6.34 -2.21 36.54
CA VAL A 664 -7.35 -2.44 37.58
C VAL A 664 -7.35 -3.92 37.95
N HIS A 665 -7.39 -4.23 39.23
CA HIS A 665 -7.57 -5.58 39.73
C HIS A 665 -9.04 -5.85 40.05
N SER A 666 -9.70 -6.69 39.24
CA SER A 666 -11.06 -7.18 39.49
C SER A 666 -11.03 -8.67 39.84
N PRO A 667 -11.13 -9.05 41.13
CA PRO A 667 -11.11 -10.46 41.55
C PRO A 667 -12.22 -11.32 40.93
N SER A 668 -13.33 -10.68 40.56
CA SER A 668 -14.53 -11.31 39.99
C SER A 668 -14.69 -11.06 38.48
N HIS A 669 -13.69 -10.45 37.82
CA HIS A 669 -13.70 -10.06 36.41
C HIS A 669 -14.97 -9.29 35.99
N GLN A 670 -15.38 -8.36 36.85
CA GLN A 670 -16.53 -7.47 36.64
C GLN A 670 -16.08 -6.20 35.93
N LEU A 671 -16.96 -5.64 35.10
CA LEU A 671 -16.74 -4.32 34.49
C LEU A 671 -17.12 -3.23 35.49
N TYR A 672 -16.15 -2.41 35.88
CA TYR A 672 -16.33 -1.23 36.73
C TYR A 672 -16.46 0.00 35.83
N VAL A 673 -17.70 0.50 35.65
CA VAL A 673 -18.00 1.68 34.84
C VAL A 673 -17.57 2.93 35.62
N ALA A 674 -16.28 3.24 35.54
CA ALA A 674 -15.66 4.38 36.19
C ALA A 674 -15.68 5.63 35.29
N SER A 675 -15.94 6.80 35.88
CA SER A 675 -15.72 8.09 35.23
C SER A 675 -14.26 8.54 35.34
N ASP A 676 -13.90 9.66 34.71
CA ASP A 676 -12.52 10.20 34.74
C ASP A 676 -12.04 10.62 36.14
N SER A 677 -12.94 10.77 37.12
CA SER A 677 -12.63 10.97 38.55
C SER A 677 -12.47 9.65 39.33
N LEU A 678 -12.44 8.50 38.64
CA LEU A 678 -12.35 7.15 39.19
C LEU A 678 -13.57 6.70 40.03
N LEU A 679 -14.64 7.51 40.04
CA LEU A 679 -15.92 7.15 40.65
C LEU A 679 -16.61 6.05 39.82
N VAL A 680 -16.97 4.94 40.46
CA VAL A 680 -17.66 3.80 39.84
C VAL A 680 -19.17 4.02 39.92
N HIS A 681 -19.79 4.23 38.76
CA HIS A 681 -21.24 4.44 38.66
C HIS A 681 -22.02 3.12 38.60
N GLN A 682 -21.41 2.08 38.02
CA GLN A 682 -22.02 0.77 37.87
C GLN A 682 -20.97 -0.34 37.91
N ILE A 683 -21.33 -1.47 38.52
CA ILE A 683 -20.58 -2.73 38.46
C ILE A 683 -21.44 -3.70 37.66
N ILE A 684 -20.84 -4.34 36.64
CA ILE A 684 -21.54 -5.22 35.71
C ILE A 684 -20.85 -6.59 35.72
N GLY A 685 -21.63 -7.65 36.00
CA GLY A 685 -21.17 -9.03 35.99
C GLY A 685 -20.87 -9.53 34.58
N LEU A 686 -19.89 -10.44 34.44
CA LEU A 686 -19.51 -11.02 33.14
C LEU A 686 -20.66 -11.79 32.47
N ASP A 687 -21.60 -12.31 33.28
CA ASP A 687 -22.86 -12.95 32.89
C ASP A 687 -23.90 -11.96 32.33
N GLN A 688 -23.79 -10.68 32.67
CA GLN A 688 -24.65 -9.60 32.15
C GLN A 688 -24.11 -9.00 30.84
N ILE A 689 -22.93 -9.45 30.38
CA ILE A 689 -22.29 -8.99 29.15
C ILE A 689 -22.46 -10.05 28.06
N ASN A 690 -23.27 -9.72 27.06
CA ASN A 690 -23.46 -10.55 25.88
C ASN A 690 -22.31 -10.31 24.89
N PHE A 691 -21.87 -11.39 24.25
CA PHE A 691 -20.82 -11.37 23.23
C PHE A 691 -21.34 -12.10 22.00
N VAL A 692 -21.57 -11.38 20.91
CA VAL A 692 -22.14 -11.88 19.66
C VAL A 692 -21.11 -11.71 18.56
N VAL A 693 -20.70 -12.81 17.93
CA VAL A 693 -19.86 -12.75 16.72
C VAL A 693 -20.76 -12.41 15.54
N GLN A 694 -20.36 -11.46 14.70
CA GLN A 694 -21.08 -11.15 13.47
C GLN A 694 -21.14 -12.40 12.57
N GLU A 695 -22.33 -12.82 12.15
CA GLU A 695 -22.48 -13.95 11.24
C GLU A 695 -21.95 -13.59 9.83
N LYS A 696 -21.45 -14.59 9.10
CA LYS A 696 -21.13 -14.45 7.68
C LYS A 696 -22.42 -14.42 6.86
N ASN A 697 -22.42 -13.70 5.75
CA ASN A 697 -23.55 -13.67 4.81
C ASN A 697 -23.03 -13.95 3.40
N GLU A 698 -23.14 -15.22 2.98
CA GLU A 698 -22.59 -15.71 1.72
C GLU A 698 -23.33 -15.13 0.50
N ASP A 699 -24.62 -14.79 0.61
CA ASP A 699 -25.41 -14.16 -0.46
C ASP A 699 -24.89 -12.78 -0.88
N ILE A 700 -24.10 -12.13 -0.02
CA ILE A 700 -23.50 -10.80 -0.28
C ILE A 700 -21.97 -10.80 -0.19
N ASP A 701 -21.33 -11.97 -0.31
CA ASP A 701 -19.87 -12.15 -0.20
C ASP A 701 -19.27 -11.58 1.12
N GLN A 702 -20.05 -11.54 2.20
CA GLN A 702 -19.63 -11.02 3.52
C GLN A 702 -19.12 -12.12 4.45
N THR A 703 -17.95 -11.88 5.04
CA THR A 703 -17.35 -12.74 6.07
C THR A 703 -17.28 -12.01 7.42
N SER A 704 -17.50 -12.71 8.53
CA SER A 704 -17.44 -12.17 9.90
C SER A 704 -16.20 -11.30 10.14
N THR A 705 -16.37 -10.00 10.41
CA THR A 705 -15.27 -9.05 10.70
C THR A 705 -15.24 -8.59 12.15
N THR A 706 -16.37 -8.60 12.85
CA THR A 706 -16.53 -7.96 14.16
C THR A 706 -17.12 -8.88 15.24
N LEU A 707 -16.88 -8.48 16.49
CA LEU A 707 -17.47 -9.05 17.70
C LEU A 707 -18.23 -7.94 18.42
N THR A 708 -19.54 -8.08 18.61
CA THR A 708 -20.34 -7.12 19.38
C THR A 708 -20.37 -7.52 20.85
N LEU A 709 -20.01 -6.60 21.72
CA LEU A 709 -20.16 -6.68 23.17
C LEU A 709 -21.37 -5.83 23.56
N SER A 710 -22.43 -6.43 24.08
CA SER A 710 -23.67 -5.73 24.42
C SER A 710 -24.09 -5.88 25.89
N ILE A 711 -24.57 -4.76 26.44
CA ILE A 711 -25.05 -4.63 27.81
C ILE A 711 -26.37 -3.85 27.74
N ASN A 712 -27.49 -4.53 28.05
CA ASN A 712 -28.83 -4.05 27.74
C ASN A 712 -28.94 -3.65 26.25
N GLU A 713 -29.35 -2.41 25.95
CA GLU A 713 -29.44 -1.85 24.59
C GLU A 713 -28.17 -1.08 24.15
N ILE A 714 -27.06 -1.20 24.90
CA ILE A 714 -25.80 -0.52 24.61
C ILE A 714 -24.81 -1.53 24.04
N GLU A 715 -24.44 -1.29 22.79
CA GLU A 715 -23.52 -2.13 22.02
C GLU A 715 -22.18 -1.43 21.82
N LEU A 716 -21.11 -2.21 21.91
CA LEU A 716 -19.75 -1.89 21.49
C LEU A 716 -19.36 -2.88 20.39
N GLU A 717 -19.17 -2.37 19.17
CA GLU A 717 -18.56 -3.14 18.10
C GLU A 717 -17.05 -3.24 18.35
N VAL A 718 -16.52 -4.47 18.42
CA VAL A 718 -15.10 -4.76 18.61
C VAL A 718 -14.55 -5.34 17.31
N ASN A 719 -13.86 -4.47 16.55
CA ASN A 719 -13.06 -4.83 15.39
C ASN A 719 -11.64 -5.28 15.80
N LEU A 720 -10.77 -5.64 14.84
CA LEU A 720 -9.42 -6.15 15.15
C LEU A 720 -8.55 -5.14 15.91
N VAL A 721 -8.61 -3.85 15.57
CA VAL A 721 -7.85 -2.78 16.25
C VAL A 721 -8.31 -2.63 17.70
N THR A 722 -9.62 -2.63 17.93
CA THR A 722 -10.23 -2.53 19.27
C THR A 722 -9.92 -3.77 20.11
N PHE A 723 -9.98 -4.96 19.50
CA PHE A 723 -9.61 -6.23 20.14
C PHE A 723 -8.13 -6.23 20.55
N GLU A 724 -7.22 -5.90 19.63
CA GLU A 724 -5.78 -5.83 19.88
C GLU A 724 -5.46 -4.81 20.99
N TYR A 725 -6.13 -3.65 21.00
CA TYR A 725 -5.95 -2.63 22.03
C TYR A 725 -6.37 -3.13 23.42
N LEU A 726 -7.60 -3.64 23.57
CA LEU A 726 -8.11 -4.11 24.86
C LEU A 726 -7.28 -5.29 25.39
N MET A 727 -6.87 -6.21 24.51
CA MET A 727 -6.01 -7.34 24.85
C MET A 727 -4.58 -6.91 25.21
N ARG A 728 -4.05 -5.81 24.67
CA ARG A 728 -2.80 -5.21 25.16
C ARG A 728 -2.97 -4.63 26.55
N LEU A 729 -4.03 -3.87 26.80
CA LEU A 729 -4.29 -3.26 28.10
C LEU A 729 -4.45 -4.30 29.22
N SER A 730 -5.18 -5.39 28.96
CA SER A 730 -5.35 -6.49 29.93
C SER A 730 -4.02 -7.15 30.32
N ASN A 731 -3.03 -7.10 29.42
CA ASN A 731 -1.68 -7.64 29.64
C ASN A 731 -0.67 -6.56 30.10
N GLY A 732 -1.13 -5.39 30.55
CA GLY A 732 -0.26 -4.32 31.06
C GLY A 732 0.42 -3.47 29.98
N GLY A 733 -0.10 -3.47 28.75
CA GLY A 733 0.41 -2.67 27.64
C GLY A 733 0.25 -1.16 27.81
N MET A 734 1.05 -0.39 27.06
CA MET A 734 1.01 1.07 27.11
C MET A 734 -0.27 1.64 26.47
N LEU A 735 -0.96 2.52 27.22
CA LEU A 735 -2.24 3.14 26.83
C LEU A 735 -2.22 3.94 25.54
N ASN A 736 -1.07 4.44 25.08
CA ASN A 736 -1.00 5.28 23.89
C ASN A 736 -0.96 4.48 22.58
N VAL A 737 -0.61 3.19 22.63
CA VAL A 737 -0.44 2.37 21.42
C VAL A 737 -1.80 2.00 20.85
N LEU A 738 -2.09 2.38 19.60
CA LEU A 738 -3.39 2.27 18.91
C LEU A 738 -4.53 3.15 19.49
N ARG A 739 -4.26 3.98 20.50
CA ARG A 739 -5.28 4.76 21.24
C ARG A 739 -6.15 5.64 20.35
N GLU A 740 -5.53 6.33 19.40
CA GLU A 740 -6.18 7.30 18.51
C GLU A 740 -7.29 6.66 17.65
N HIS A 741 -7.17 5.37 17.35
CA HIS A 741 -8.17 4.63 16.57
C HIS A 741 -9.41 4.19 17.38
N VAL A 742 -9.32 4.16 18.72
CA VAL A 742 -10.33 3.50 19.59
C VAL A 742 -10.88 4.39 20.70
N GLU A 743 -10.21 5.49 21.04
CA GLU A 743 -10.56 6.32 22.20
C GLU A 743 -11.98 6.90 22.11
N ILE A 744 -12.39 7.40 20.94
CA ILE A 744 -13.75 7.96 20.74
C ILE A 744 -14.82 6.88 20.94
N LEU A 745 -14.61 5.70 20.36
CA LEU A 745 -15.51 4.55 20.46
C LEU A 745 -15.68 4.09 21.91
N LEU A 746 -14.57 3.85 22.60
CA LEU A 746 -14.58 3.36 23.98
C LEU A 746 -15.08 4.41 24.99
N ASN A 747 -14.78 5.70 24.78
CA ASN A 747 -15.36 6.78 25.59
C ASN A 747 -16.86 6.94 25.35
N SER A 748 -17.33 6.81 24.11
CA SER A 748 -18.77 6.83 23.78
C SER A 748 -19.50 5.69 24.49
N PHE A 749 -18.96 4.47 24.42
CA PHE A 749 -19.50 3.31 25.13
C PHE A 749 -19.54 3.52 26.66
N ARG A 750 -18.43 3.96 27.27
CA ARG A 750 -18.35 4.32 28.70
C ARG A 750 -19.42 5.33 29.11
N ASN A 751 -19.54 6.42 28.34
CA ASN A 751 -20.44 7.52 28.66
C ASN A 751 -21.92 7.14 28.47
N ARG A 752 -22.23 6.18 27.58
CA ARG A 752 -23.58 5.60 27.45
C ARG A 752 -23.94 4.69 28.63
N LEU A 753 -22.98 4.01 29.26
CA LEU A 753 -23.22 3.12 30.40
C LEU A 753 -23.49 3.89 31.70
N ILE A 754 -22.78 5.00 31.96
CA ILE A 754 -22.86 5.77 33.22
C ILE A 754 -24.31 6.12 33.66
N PRO A 755 -25.24 6.56 32.79
CA PRO A 755 -26.59 6.93 33.19
C PRO A 755 -27.54 5.78 33.57
N LEU A 756 -27.16 4.50 33.32
CA LEU A 756 -28.08 3.36 33.47
C LEU A 756 -28.48 3.05 34.92
N LYS A 757 -27.75 3.56 35.92
CA LYS A 757 -28.06 3.37 37.33
C LYS A 757 -27.82 4.66 38.11
N LYS A 758 -28.83 5.13 38.86
CA LYS A 758 -28.59 6.09 39.95
C LYS A 758 -27.78 5.37 41.04
N GLN A 759 -26.70 5.99 41.51
CA GLN A 759 -26.01 5.51 42.72
C GLN A 759 -26.97 5.57 43.91
N ASP A 760 -26.83 4.64 44.86
CA ASP A 760 -27.41 4.82 46.18
C ASP A 760 -26.73 6.02 46.83
N GLU A 761 -27.52 6.98 47.33
CA GLU A 761 -26.99 8.22 47.93
C GLU A 761 -26.16 7.94 49.20
N GLU A 762 -26.31 6.74 49.77
CA GLU A 762 -25.58 6.25 50.94
C GLU A 762 -24.29 5.47 50.60
N ILE A 763 -24.00 5.15 49.33
CA ILE A 763 -22.86 4.29 48.94
C ILE A 763 -22.02 4.90 47.82
N LEU A 764 -20.80 5.31 48.16
CA LEU A 764 -19.79 5.80 47.22
C LEU A 764 -18.80 4.69 46.85
N GLN A 765 -18.69 4.37 45.56
CA GLN A 765 -17.74 3.38 45.06
C GLN A 765 -16.65 4.06 44.22
N ILE A 766 -15.38 3.84 44.54
CA ILE A 766 -14.24 4.50 43.90
C ILE A 766 -13.12 3.50 43.60
N LEU A 767 -12.42 3.69 42.48
CA LEU A 767 -11.18 2.96 42.21
C LEU A 767 -10.01 3.68 42.91
N LYS A 768 -9.38 2.99 43.87
CA LYS A 768 -8.23 3.48 44.64
C LYS A 768 -6.97 2.69 44.31
N PHE A 769 -5.83 3.37 44.21
CA PHE A 769 -4.57 2.71 43.88
C PHE A 769 -4.01 1.94 45.08
N ASP A 770 -3.78 0.65 44.91
CA ASP A 770 -3.13 -0.22 45.90
C ASP A 770 -1.65 -0.42 45.53
N TYR A 771 -0.76 0.02 46.42
CA TYR A 771 0.69 -0.07 46.21
C TYR A 771 1.26 -1.50 46.30
N THR A 772 0.54 -2.44 46.93
CA THR A 772 0.96 -3.84 47.05
C THR A 772 0.62 -4.65 45.80
N GLN A 773 -0.54 -4.35 45.18
CA GLN A 773 -0.98 -4.94 43.91
C GLN A 773 -0.40 -4.21 42.69
N GLY A 774 0.01 -2.94 42.86
CA GLY A 774 0.45 -2.08 41.75
C GLY A 774 -0.68 -1.66 40.80
N ALA A 775 -1.93 -1.80 41.25
CA ALA A 775 -3.15 -1.65 40.44
C ALA A 775 -4.24 -0.91 41.24
N PHE A 776 -5.25 -0.42 40.53
CA PHE A 776 -6.46 0.09 41.15
C PHE A 776 -7.37 -1.04 41.65
N ILE A 777 -7.89 -0.89 42.86
CA ILE A 777 -8.90 -1.77 43.47
C ILE A 777 -10.18 -1.00 43.76
N LEU A 778 -11.30 -1.71 43.81
CA LEU A 778 -12.59 -1.15 44.22
C LEU A 778 -12.62 -0.91 45.74
N GLU A 779 -12.77 0.35 46.15
CA GLU A 779 -13.09 0.74 47.53
C GLU A 779 -14.55 1.19 47.59
N THR A 780 -15.28 0.74 48.61
CA THR A 780 -16.67 1.14 48.88
C THR A 780 -16.72 1.90 50.20
N ILE A 781 -17.35 3.07 50.19
CA ILE A 781 -17.42 4.01 51.31
C ILE A 781 -18.90 4.28 51.59
N GLU A 782 -19.34 3.96 52.81
CA GLU A 782 -20.69 4.29 53.29
C GLU A 782 -20.75 5.78 53.68
N ILE A 783 -21.63 6.54 53.03
CA ILE A 783 -21.95 7.92 53.37
C ILE A 783 -23.09 7.88 54.39
N LYS A 784 -22.78 8.20 55.66
CA LYS A 784 -23.82 8.45 56.66
C LYS A 784 -24.48 9.80 56.37
N PRO A 785 -25.82 9.90 56.35
CA PRO A 785 -26.49 11.19 56.30
C PRO A 785 -26.10 12.04 57.52
N PRO A 786 -26.04 13.38 57.39
CA PRO A 786 -25.76 14.25 58.53
C PRO A 786 -26.81 14.04 59.62
N TYR A 787 -26.37 13.92 60.87
CA TYR A 787 -27.24 13.90 62.03
C TYR A 787 -28.09 15.18 62.02
N VAL A 788 -29.40 15.03 61.94
CA VAL A 788 -30.34 16.12 62.22
C VAL A 788 -30.51 16.11 63.73
N ASP A 789 -29.90 17.08 64.42
CA ASP A 789 -30.22 17.36 65.83
C ASP A 789 -31.66 17.89 65.88
N THR A 790 -32.61 16.99 66.16
CA THR A 790 -33.95 17.36 66.61
C THR A 790 -33.96 17.44 68.13
N ASP A 791 -33.28 18.45 68.68
CA ASP A 791 -33.34 18.84 70.10
C ASP A 791 -33.13 20.37 70.22
N GLU A 792 -34.04 21.14 69.59
CA GLU A 792 -34.44 22.44 70.14
C GLU A 792 -35.91 22.32 70.57
N GLU A 793 -36.12 21.94 71.83
CA GLU A 793 -37.36 22.22 72.54
C GLU A 793 -37.53 23.75 72.57
N VAL A 794 -38.37 24.28 71.68
CA VAL A 794 -38.86 25.64 71.77
C VAL A 794 -40.04 25.62 72.74
N ASP A 795 -39.84 26.21 73.92
CA ASP A 795 -40.91 26.46 74.90
C ASP A 795 -42.04 27.30 74.24
N GLU A 796 -43.18 26.67 73.97
CA GLU A 796 -44.46 27.37 73.78
C GLU A 796 -45.14 27.55 75.15
N ASP A 797 -44.79 28.62 75.85
CA ASP A 797 -45.63 29.17 76.94
C ASP A 797 -45.77 30.70 76.72
N GLU A 798 -47.03 31.14 76.56
CA GLU A 798 -47.59 32.48 76.84
C GLU A 798 -46.82 33.72 76.26
N ASP A 799 -47.37 34.54 75.35
CA ASP A 799 -48.45 35.50 75.66
C ASP A 799 -48.90 36.34 74.42
N TYR A 800 -50.20 36.67 74.35
CA TYR A 800 -50.93 37.67 73.51
C TYR A 800 -50.99 37.59 71.97
#